data_AF-A0A3E5G533-F1
#
_entry.id   AF-A0A3E5G533-F1
#
_cell.length_a   1.000
_cell.length_b   1.000
_cell.length_c   1.000
_cell.angle_alpha   90.00
_cell.angle_beta   90.00
_cell.angle_gamma   90.00
#
_symmetry.space_group_name_H-M   'P 1'
#
loop_
_entity.id
_entity.type
_entity.pdbx_description
1 polymer ?
#
loop_
_entity_poly.entity_id
_entity_poly.type
_entity_poly.pdbx_seq_one_letter_code
_entity_poly.pdbx_strand_id
1 'polypeptide(L)'
;MTGKRVLYQEPQATFFHDVMTNLFTDKITKAATYYNLHPSNSELMSWGNNAPKIKDLLQLSGVTDTYVTFEYLVPYNMKRIDCILYGRNSQNQGNVVHIELKQWDNKGVRDADCEGNFNVDEDSDTTFQVQAYTGGGHRLVSHPSQQVRGYNDYLTGFIEILSSKELHIEGLAYCYNYRKNKTPNTLFDEKYSELLQAYKTYAGDEVQELAQHLQQALGNGDGETIFHKMINSPIRPSKKLLESAANLIHEGNVSAFALIEEQIIARNVILDKIRKIGNKKSIIIVKGGPGTGKTVIALHILALLAGNKKSYNIRYATKSKPLLEGVKDRLPRGSKAKLLFSNVTQFIPANCEPNNIDVLLVDEAHRISNSANNQYTPTDKRTNLTQIQTIVQAAKISVFFIDDKQAIRSVEIGSSQLIRECAKEYNADIAEVELKSQFRCNGSDNYLDWLEQVIYNEPVKSSFKEDEFDFKIFDDPQTLYDEIKRKDSIDGQSARLTAGFCWPWSSSLDENGDFVKDVTIGNFAMPWETKDTITNIPKGYVKWYEWAYKPEGIKQVGCIYTAQGFEFDYIGVIIGPDLRYDTEQQCLITDIKEIKDPMLKRNAAYFDNYARNIYRVLMSRGMKGCYVYCCDENLKEYLRAKIRDRK
;
A
#
# COMPACT_ATOMS: atom_id res chain seq x y z
N MET A 1 -20.97 1.78 9.82
CA MET A 1 -21.88 1.79 8.67
C MET A 1 -21.01 1.75 7.43
N THR A 2 -21.14 0.69 6.64
CA THR A 2 -20.33 0.39 5.47
C THR A 2 -20.84 1.19 4.28
N GLY A 3 -20.12 2.23 3.86
CA GLY A 3 -20.35 2.88 2.58
C GLY A 3 -20.39 1.83 1.47
N LYS A 4 -21.34 1.94 0.53
CA LYS A 4 -21.47 0.97 -0.57
C LYS A 4 -20.11 0.86 -1.28
N ARG A 5 -19.57 -0.35 -1.43
CA ARG A 5 -18.28 -0.59 -2.10
C ARG A 5 -18.44 -0.87 -3.59
N VAL A 6 -19.50 -0.35 -4.20
CA VAL A 6 -19.89 -0.74 -5.55
C VAL A 6 -20.49 0.47 -6.23
N LEU A 7 -20.09 0.74 -7.47
CA LEU A 7 -20.68 1.84 -8.24
C LEU A 7 -22.04 1.48 -8.84
N TYR A 8 -22.26 0.22 -9.21
CA TYR A 8 -23.55 -0.27 -9.69
C TYR A 8 -23.91 -1.60 -9.06
N GLN A 9 -25.13 -1.71 -8.53
CA GLN A 9 -25.62 -2.93 -7.87
C GLN A 9 -27.13 -3.07 -8.10
N GLU A 10 -27.57 -4.19 -8.65
CA GLU A 10 -29.00 -4.45 -8.88
C GLU A 10 -29.28 -5.96 -8.95
N PRO A 11 -30.51 -6.40 -8.64
CA PRO A 11 -30.98 -7.73 -9.03
C PRO A 11 -30.93 -7.92 -10.55
N GLN A 12 -30.71 -9.14 -11.02
CA GLN A 12 -30.56 -9.45 -12.45
C GLN A 12 -31.65 -8.86 -13.34
N ALA A 13 -32.92 -8.96 -12.95
CA ALA A 13 -34.04 -8.45 -13.75
C ALA A 13 -33.96 -6.93 -13.96
N THR A 14 -33.60 -6.19 -12.91
CA THR A 14 -33.39 -4.74 -12.98
C THR A 14 -32.14 -4.41 -13.80
N PHE A 15 -31.06 -5.17 -13.64
CA PHE A 15 -29.87 -5.02 -14.48
C PHE A 15 -30.18 -5.19 -15.97
N PHE A 16 -30.96 -6.22 -16.33
CA PHE A 16 -31.38 -6.43 -17.71
C PHE A 16 -32.20 -5.25 -18.23
N HIS A 17 -33.15 -4.76 -17.43
CA HIS A 17 -33.95 -3.59 -17.77
C HIS A 17 -33.07 -2.35 -17.98
N ASP A 18 -32.15 -2.08 -17.06
CA ASP A 18 -31.26 -0.92 -17.13
C ASP A 18 -30.35 -0.94 -18.36
N VAL A 19 -29.83 -2.11 -18.74
CA VAL A 19 -29.02 -2.25 -19.96
C VAL A 19 -29.88 -2.06 -21.21
N MET A 20 -31.10 -2.61 -21.26
CA MET A 20 -32.00 -2.47 -22.41
C MET A 20 -32.53 -1.04 -22.59
N THR A 21 -32.63 -0.29 -21.51
CA THR A 21 -33.13 1.09 -21.50
C THR A 21 -32.03 2.15 -21.45
N ASN A 22 -30.76 1.75 -21.54
CA ASN A 22 -29.57 2.60 -21.44
C ASN A 22 -29.40 3.34 -20.09
N LEU A 23 -30.10 2.91 -19.03
CA LEU A 23 -29.97 3.48 -17.68
C LEU A 23 -28.72 3.03 -16.93
N PHE A 24 -28.10 1.92 -17.35
CA PHE A 24 -26.91 1.37 -16.67
C PHE A 24 -25.79 2.42 -16.55
N THR A 25 -25.38 3.03 -17.67
CA THR A 25 -24.29 4.01 -17.72
C THR A 25 -24.62 5.26 -16.92
N ASP A 26 -25.89 5.69 -16.92
CA ASP A 26 -26.34 6.84 -16.13
C ASP A 26 -26.26 6.57 -14.62
N LYS A 27 -26.73 5.39 -14.20
CA LYS A 27 -26.70 4.97 -12.79
C LYS A 27 -25.26 4.86 -12.26
N ILE A 28 -24.38 4.19 -13.00
CA ILE A 28 -22.98 4.01 -12.58
C ILE A 28 -22.22 5.34 -12.60
N THR A 29 -22.47 6.23 -13.57
CA THR A 29 -21.85 7.57 -13.62
C THR A 29 -22.30 8.44 -12.46
N LYS A 30 -23.59 8.38 -12.12
CA LYS A 30 -24.15 9.09 -10.94
C LYS A 30 -23.52 8.59 -9.64
N ALA A 31 -23.31 7.28 -9.51
CA ALA A 31 -22.62 6.70 -8.36
C ALA A 31 -21.13 7.07 -8.34
N ALA A 32 -20.43 7.03 -9.48
CA ALA A 32 -19.04 7.47 -9.59
C ALA A 32 -18.87 8.92 -9.11
N THR A 33 -19.75 9.81 -9.58
CA THR A 33 -19.80 11.21 -9.15
C THR A 33 -20.03 11.33 -7.64
N TYR A 34 -20.89 10.47 -7.06
CA TYR A 34 -21.08 10.43 -5.61
C TYR A 34 -19.79 10.08 -4.86
N TYR A 35 -18.91 9.27 -5.42
CA TYR A 35 -17.60 8.95 -4.82
C TYR A 35 -16.47 9.89 -5.26
N ASN A 36 -16.80 11.07 -5.83
CA ASN A 36 -15.85 12.01 -6.42
C ASN A 36 -14.92 11.36 -7.46
N LEU A 37 -15.38 10.31 -8.12
CA LEU A 37 -14.70 9.70 -9.24
C LEU A 37 -15.11 10.42 -10.53
N HIS A 38 -14.12 10.85 -11.29
CA HIS A 38 -14.31 11.50 -12.58
C HIS A 38 -13.92 10.55 -13.71
N PRO A 39 -14.83 9.67 -14.17
CA PRO A 39 -14.51 8.68 -15.18
C PRO A 39 -14.16 9.35 -16.50
N SER A 40 -13.12 8.82 -17.14
CA SER A 40 -12.73 9.29 -18.49
C SER A 40 -13.77 8.88 -19.54
N ASN A 41 -13.79 9.56 -20.70
CA ASN A 41 -14.65 9.13 -21.81
C ASN A 41 -14.40 7.67 -22.23
N SER A 42 -13.14 7.22 -22.18
CA SER A 42 -12.80 5.81 -22.45
C SER A 42 -13.39 4.85 -21.41
N GLU A 43 -13.47 5.27 -20.15
CA GLU A 43 -14.04 4.47 -19.07
C GLU A 43 -15.57 4.39 -19.18
N LEU A 44 -16.24 5.50 -19.47
CA LEU A 44 -17.67 5.53 -19.77
C LEU A 44 -18.03 4.62 -20.95
N MET A 45 -17.24 4.68 -22.03
CA MET A 45 -17.40 3.75 -23.16
C MET A 45 -17.13 2.30 -22.76
N SER A 46 -16.15 2.07 -21.88
CA SER A 46 -15.85 0.72 -21.38
C SER A 46 -17.05 0.11 -20.65
N TRP A 47 -17.67 0.87 -19.74
CA TRP A 47 -18.88 0.46 -19.03
C TRP A 47 -20.04 0.14 -19.97
N GLY A 48 -20.28 1.00 -20.97
CA GLY A 48 -21.30 0.79 -21.99
C GLY A 48 -21.06 -0.46 -22.84
N ASN A 49 -19.81 -0.84 -23.07
CA ASN A 49 -19.45 -2.07 -23.79
C ASN A 49 -19.54 -3.33 -22.92
N ASN A 50 -19.14 -3.23 -21.65
CA ASN A 50 -19.04 -4.34 -20.72
C ASN A 50 -20.42 -4.88 -20.29
N ALA A 51 -21.35 -3.99 -19.95
CA ALA A 51 -22.65 -4.39 -19.38
C ALA A 51 -23.51 -5.25 -20.34
N PRO A 52 -23.64 -4.93 -21.65
CA PRO A 52 -24.32 -5.81 -22.60
C PRO A 52 -23.71 -7.21 -22.68
N LYS A 53 -22.37 -7.33 -22.57
CA LYS A 53 -21.69 -8.63 -22.63
C LYS A 53 -22.05 -9.53 -21.45
N ILE A 54 -22.12 -8.97 -20.23
CA ILE A 54 -22.57 -9.71 -19.05
C ILE A 54 -24.06 -10.04 -19.14
N LYS A 55 -24.90 -9.11 -19.61
CA LYS A 55 -26.33 -9.36 -19.81
C LYS A 55 -26.56 -10.53 -20.77
N ASP A 56 -25.96 -10.49 -21.96
CA ASP A 56 -26.10 -11.54 -22.97
C ASP A 56 -25.57 -12.89 -22.47
N LEU A 57 -24.46 -12.87 -21.71
CA LEU A 57 -23.88 -14.05 -21.09
C LEU A 57 -24.80 -14.69 -20.04
N LEU A 58 -25.39 -13.88 -19.15
CA LEU A 58 -26.36 -14.36 -18.16
C LEU A 58 -27.65 -14.89 -18.81
N GLN A 59 -28.08 -14.26 -19.91
CA GLN A 59 -29.24 -14.73 -20.66
C GLN A 59 -28.93 -16.08 -21.35
N LEU A 60 -27.71 -16.26 -21.87
CA LEU A 60 -27.27 -17.51 -22.49
C LEU A 60 -27.08 -18.64 -21.46
N SER A 61 -26.60 -18.33 -20.25
CA SER A 61 -26.40 -19.35 -19.21
C SER A 61 -27.70 -19.92 -18.67
N GLY A 62 -28.77 -19.12 -18.69
CA GLY A 62 -30.05 -19.47 -18.06
C GLY A 62 -30.05 -19.28 -16.55
N VAL A 63 -29.02 -18.63 -15.99
CA VAL A 63 -28.98 -18.27 -14.56
C VAL A 63 -30.13 -17.32 -14.28
N THR A 64 -30.88 -17.58 -13.22
CA THR A 64 -31.95 -16.70 -12.72
C THR A 64 -31.70 -16.34 -11.26
N ASP A 65 -32.28 -15.24 -10.79
CA ASP A 65 -32.19 -14.81 -9.39
C ASP A 65 -30.74 -14.59 -8.88
N THR A 66 -29.87 -14.12 -9.77
CA THR A 66 -28.54 -13.63 -9.41
C THR A 66 -28.59 -12.13 -9.08
N TYR A 67 -27.64 -11.67 -8.28
CA TYR A 67 -27.43 -10.25 -8.03
C TYR A 67 -26.17 -9.81 -8.78
N VAL A 68 -26.22 -8.62 -9.39
CA VAL A 68 -25.17 -8.15 -10.29
C VAL A 68 -24.57 -6.89 -9.73
N THR A 69 -23.24 -6.87 -9.67
CA THR A 69 -22.49 -5.66 -9.33
C THR A 69 -21.45 -5.35 -10.39
N PHE A 70 -21.19 -4.07 -10.59
CA PHE A 70 -20.10 -3.57 -11.40
C PHE A 70 -19.25 -2.59 -10.62
N GLU A 71 -17.96 -2.59 -10.95
CA GLU A 71 -16.98 -1.68 -10.35
C GLU A 71 -16.95 -1.82 -8.82
N TYR A 72 -16.76 -3.06 -8.35
CA TYR A 72 -16.64 -3.37 -6.92
C TYR A 72 -15.29 -2.86 -6.40
N LEU A 73 -15.33 -1.87 -5.51
CA LEU A 73 -14.19 -1.31 -4.81
C LEU A 73 -13.64 -2.34 -3.82
N VAL A 74 -12.43 -2.84 -4.10
CA VAL A 74 -11.78 -3.78 -3.19
C VAL A 74 -11.37 -3.08 -1.89
N PRO A 75 -11.30 -3.79 -0.75
CA PRO A 75 -10.93 -3.16 0.51
C PRO A 75 -9.61 -2.38 0.47
N TYR A 76 -9.52 -1.28 1.22
CA TYR A 76 -8.30 -0.48 1.44
C TYR A 76 -7.61 0.09 0.18
N ASN A 77 -8.24 0.10 -0.99
CA ASN A 77 -7.74 0.81 -2.17
C ASN A 77 -8.90 1.16 -3.13
N MET A 78 -8.64 2.02 -4.12
CA MET A 78 -9.64 2.41 -5.13
C MET A 78 -9.73 1.48 -6.34
N LYS A 79 -9.03 0.33 -6.33
CA LYS A 79 -9.11 -0.62 -7.44
C LYS A 79 -10.47 -1.29 -7.45
N ARG A 80 -10.87 -1.63 -8.66
CA ARG A 80 -12.22 -2.08 -8.94
C ARG A 80 -12.17 -3.37 -9.73
N ILE A 81 -13.03 -4.28 -9.32
CA ILE A 81 -13.33 -5.49 -10.07
C ILE A 81 -14.48 -5.15 -11.00
N ASP A 82 -14.32 -5.47 -12.29
CA ASP A 82 -15.25 -5.04 -13.34
C ASP A 82 -16.67 -5.53 -13.06
N CYS A 83 -16.84 -6.82 -12.76
CA CYS A 83 -18.14 -7.40 -12.45
C CYS A 83 -18.05 -8.48 -11.36
N ILE A 84 -19.00 -8.50 -10.43
CA ILE A 84 -19.19 -9.62 -9.50
C ILE A 84 -20.65 -10.06 -9.54
N LEU A 85 -20.83 -11.37 -9.64
CA LEU A 85 -22.12 -12.07 -9.65
C LEU A 85 -22.27 -12.89 -8.37
N TYR A 86 -23.48 -12.90 -7.83
CA TYR A 86 -23.79 -13.57 -6.56
C TYR A 86 -24.92 -14.56 -6.74
N GLY A 87 -24.80 -15.73 -6.10
CA GLY A 87 -25.84 -16.75 -6.14
C GLY A 87 -25.40 -18.04 -5.46
N ARG A 88 -26.06 -19.14 -5.79
CA ARG A 88 -25.74 -20.46 -5.26
C ARG A 88 -25.29 -21.40 -6.36
N ASN A 89 -24.23 -22.15 -6.04
CA ASN A 89 -23.72 -23.19 -6.93
C ASN A 89 -24.66 -24.39 -6.98
N SER A 90 -24.36 -25.36 -7.86
CA SER A 90 -25.12 -26.61 -8.03
C SER A 90 -25.26 -27.46 -6.76
N GLN A 91 -24.39 -27.26 -5.76
CA GLN A 91 -24.44 -27.90 -4.44
C GLN A 91 -25.23 -27.08 -3.40
N ASN A 92 -25.90 -26.01 -3.85
CA ASN A 92 -26.68 -25.07 -3.04
C ASN A 92 -25.86 -24.26 -2.02
N GLN A 93 -24.55 -24.17 -2.20
CA GLN A 93 -23.64 -23.36 -1.38
C GLN A 93 -23.58 -21.94 -1.94
N GLY A 94 -23.44 -20.94 -1.05
CA GLY A 94 -23.28 -19.54 -1.45
C GLY A 94 -21.97 -19.32 -2.19
N ASN A 95 -22.06 -18.75 -3.39
CA ASN A 95 -20.92 -18.56 -4.28
C ASN A 95 -20.90 -17.15 -4.88
N VAL A 96 -19.69 -16.63 -5.03
CA VAL A 96 -19.39 -15.32 -5.59
C VAL A 96 -18.46 -15.51 -6.78
N VAL A 97 -18.89 -15.08 -7.96
CA VAL A 97 -18.07 -15.14 -9.18
C VAL A 97 -17.64 -13.74 -9.55
N HIS A 98 -16.34 -13.45 -9.45
CA HIS A 98 -15.79 -12.19 -9.98
C HIS A 98 -15.21 -12.39 -11.38
N ILE A 99 -15.48 -11.41 -12.24
CA ILE A 99 -15.18 -11.46 -13.66
C ILE A 99 -14.37 -10.21 -14.03
N GLU A 100 -13.13 -10.41 -14.47
CA GLU A 100 -12.32 -9.37 -15.12
C GLU A 100 -12.66 -9.31 -16.61
N LEU A 101 -13.06 -8.15 -17.12
CA LEU A 101 -13.50 -7.94 -18.49
C LEU A 101 -12.40 -7.24 -19.30
N LYS A 102 -11.90 -7.92 -20.34
CA LYS A 102 -10.92 -7.33 -21.26
C LYS A 102 -11.50 -7.15 -22.66
N GLN A 103 -11.40 -5.95 -23.18
CA GLN A 103 -11.80 -5.62 -24.56
C GLN A 103 -10.70 -5.95 -25.59
N TRP A 104 -9.69 -6.75 -25.20
CA TRP A 104 -8.50 -7.03 -26.00
C TRP A 104 -8.83 -7.87 -27.24
N ASP A 105 -8.11 -7.62 -28.32
CA ASP A 105 -8.14 -8.43 -29.53
C ASP A 105 -6.78 -9.12 -29.77
N ASN A 106 -6.75 -10.07 -30.71
CA ASN A 106 -5.53 -10.82 -31.02
C ASN A 106 -4.36 -9.95 -31.52
N LYS A 107 -4.61 -8.78 -32.14
CA LYS A 107 -3.55 -7.91 -32.67
C LYS A 107 -2.94 -7.02 -31.58
N GLY A 108 -3.74 -6.70 -30.56
CA GLY A 108 -3.35 -5.87 -29.44
C GLY A 108 -2.49 -6.59 -28.41
N VAL A 109 -2.47 -7.93 -28.39
CA VAL A 109 -1.71 -8.74 -27.42
C VAL A 109 -0.47 -9.34 -28.07
N ARG A 110 0.67 -9.23 -27.37
CA ARG A 110 1.96 -9.80 -27.77
C ARG A 110 2.70 -10.35 -26.56
N ASP A 111 3.70 -11.16 -26.81
CA ASP A 111 4.58 -11.67 -25.75
C ASP A 111 5.27 -10.54 -24.99
N ALA A 112 5.40 -10.73 -23.67
CA ALA A 112 6.24 -9.90 -22.85
C ALA A 112 7.71 -10.34 -23.00
N ASP A 113 8.61 -9.38 -23.25
CA ASP A 113 10.07 -9.61 -23.28
C ASP A 113 10.62 -10.08 -21.92
N CYS A 114 9.88 -9.85 -20.85
CA CYS A 114 10.11 -10.41 -19.53
C CYS A 114 9.13 -11.56 -19.27
N GLU A 115 9.58 -12.79 -19.52
CA GLU A 115 8.87 -13.97 -19.03
C GLU A 115 8.86 -13.90 -17.50
N GLY A 116 7.74 -13.65 -16.83
CA GLY A 116 7.66 -13.65 -15.35
C GLY A 116 7.82 -15.03 -14.71
N ASN A 117 8.82 -15.81 -15.16
CA ASN A 117 9.06 -17.19 -14.78
C ASN A 117 9.99 -17.26 -13.58
N PHE A 118 9.44 -17.61 -12.42
CA PHE A 118 10.21 -18.21 -11.35
C PHE A 118 10.02 -19.74 -11.42
N ASN A 119 10.63 -20.39 -12.42
CA ASN A 119 10.90 -21.82 -12.29
C ASN A 119 12.19 -21.97 -11.50
N VAL A 120 12.05 -22.13 -10.18
CA VAL A 120 13.10 -22.75 -9.36
C VAL A 120 12.49 -23.95 -8.65
N ASP A 121 12.07 -24.89 -9.48
CA ASP A 121 11.55 -26.24 -9.20
C ASP A 121 10.36 -26.34 -8.24
N GLU A 122 9.16 -26.44 -8.85
CA GLU A 122 7.87 -26.93 -8.33
C GLU A 122 7.48 -26.41 -6.92
N ASP A 123 6.41 -25.60 -6.88
CA ASP A 123 5.77 -24.99 -5.69
C ASP A 123 6.18 -23.56 -5.26
N SER A 124 6.25 -22.57 -6.16
CA SER A 124 5.94 -21.19 -5.73
C SER A 124 5.57 -20.20 -6.84
N ASP A 125 4.32 -19.73 -6.78
CA ASP A 125 3.79 -18.44 -7.24
C ASP A 125 4.41 -17.79 -8.51
N THR A 126 4.33 -18.48 -9.65
CA THR A 126 4.64 -17.91 -10.97
C THR A 126 3.65 -16.82 -11.32
N THR A 127 4.13 -15.69 -11.86
CA THR A 127 3.23 -14.60 -12.26
C THR A 127 3.43 -14.14 -13.68
N PHE A 128 2.34 -14.21 -14.43
CA PHE A 128 2.36 -14.17 -15.88
C PHE A 128 1.99 -12.79 -16.43
N GLN A 129 2.66 -12.37 -17.51
CA GLN A 129 2.55 -11.02 -18.11
C GLN A 129 2.47 -11.09 -19.64
N VAL A 130 1.88 -10.06 -20.23
CA VAL A 130 1.80 -9.84 -21.68
C VAL A 130 2.00 -8.36 -22.03
N GLN A 131 2.36 -8.06 -23.28
CA GLN A 131 2.24 -6.71 -23.81
C GLN A 131 0.85 -6.55 -24.44
N ALA A 132 0.02 -5.66 -23.89
CA ALA A 132 -1.33 -5.40 -24.42
C ALA A 132 -1.46 -3.95 -24.90
N TYR A 133 -2.20 -3.73 -25.99
CA TYR A 133 -2.57 -2.40 -26.47
C TYR A 133 -3.70 -1.85 -25.61
N THR A 134 -3.36 -0.93 -24.69
CA THR A 134 -4.29 -0.33 -23.75
C THR A 134 -3.92 1.13 -23.47
N GLY A 135 -4.92 2.00 -23.30
CA GLY A 135 -4.69 3.43 -23.09
C GLY A 135 -3.86 4.09 -24.20
N GLY A 136 -4.11 3.72 -25.45
CA GLY A 136 -3.49 4.31 -26.65
C GLY A 136 -2.09 3.78 -27.02
N GLY A 137 -1.56 2.76 -26.33
CA GLY A 137 -0.26 2.19 -26.65
C GLY A 137 -0.05 0.78 -26.09
N HIS A 138 1.03 0.12 -26.52
CA HIS A 138 1.43 -1.16 -25.92
C HIS A 138 2.05 -0.93 -24.55
N ARG A 139 1.56 -1.67 -23.55
CA ARG A 139 2.05 -1.62 -22.17
C ARG A 139 2.26 -3.03 -21.64
N LEU A 140 3.29 -3.20 -20.82
CA LEU A 140 3.49 -4.42 -20.06
C LEU A 140 2.45 -4.50 -18.94
N VAL A 141 1.63 -5.56 -18.97
CA VAL A 141 0.52 -5.76 -18.02
C VAL A 141 0.46 -7.22 -17.56
N SER A 142 -0.19 -7.47 -16.43
CA SER A 142 -0.47 -8.83 -15.99
C SER A 142 -1.36 -9.56 -16.99
N HIS A 143 -1.12 -10.87 -17.14
CA HIS A 143 -2.05 -11.76 -17.83
C HIS A 143 -3.44 -11.67 -17.16
N PRO A 144 -4.57 -11.73 -17.90
CA PRO A 144 -5.90 -11.62 -17.30
C PRO A 144 -6.14 -12.61 -16.14
N SER A 145 -5.83 -13.90 -16.32
CA SER A 145 -5.87 -14.88 -15.22
C SER A 145 -4.98 -14.54 -14.02
N GLN A 146 -3.84 -13.87 -14.22
CA GLN A 146 -2.96 -13.47 -13.13
C GLN A 146 -3.57 -12.32 -12.32
N GLN A 147 -4.25 -11.39 -13.00
CA GLN A 147 -4.97 -10.30 -12.36
C GLN A 147 -6.15 -10.84 -11.55
N VAL A 148 -6.92 -11.76 -12.13
CA VAL A 148 -8.01 -12.48 -11.45
C VAL A 148 -7.49 -13.20 -10.22
N ARG A 149 -6.38 -13.94 -10.32
CA ARG A 149 -5.73 -14.57 -9.16
C ARG A 149 -5.43 -13.56 -8.05
N GLY A 150 -4.82 -12.44 -8.42
CA GLY A 150 -4.49 -11.36 -7.47
C GLY A 150 -5.72 -10.85 -6.73
N TYR A 151 -6.83 -10.57 -7.43
CA TYR A 151 -8.08 -10.15 -6.79
C TYR A 151 -8.73 -11.25 -5.95
N ASN A 152 -8.70 -12.50 -6.39
CA ASN A 152 -9.25 -13.62 -5.65
C ASN A 152 -8.54 -13.81 -4.30
N ASP A 153 -7.20 -13.82 -4.34
CA ASP A 153 -6.35 -13.96 -3.16
C ASP A 153 -6.52 -12.74 -2.24
N TYR A 154 -6.65 -11.53 -2.81
CA TYR A 154 -6.91 -10.30 -2.07
C TYR A 154 -8.26 -10.35 -1.33
N LEU A 155 -9.37 -10.60 -2.03
CA LEU A 155 -10.69 -10.66 -1.42
C LEU A 155 -10.76 -11.73 -0.32
N THR A 156 -10.16 -12.90 -0.55
CA THR A 156 -10.10 -13.99 0.44
C THR A 156 -9.27 -13.61 1.67
N GLY A 157 -8.18 -12.86 1.50
CA GLY A 157 -7.34 -12.39 2.60
C GLY A 157 -7.99 -11.32 3.48
N PHE A 158 -8.89 -10.52 2.91
CA PHE A 158 -9.43 -9.32 3.56
C PHE A 158 -10.88 -9.45 4.02
N ILE A 159 -11.73 -10.20 3.31
CA ILE A 159 -13.16 -10.32 3.64
C ILE A 159 -13.36 -11.57 4.49
N GLU A 160 -13.85 -11.38 5.72
CA GLU A 160 -13.95 -12.45 6.72
C GLU A 160 -14.78 -13.66 6.27
N ILE A 161 -15.92 -13.44 5.64
CA ILE A 161 -16.80 -14.53 5.19
C ILE A 161 -16.17 -15.40 4.08
N LEU A 162 -15.22 -14.82 3.31
CA LEU A 162 -14.42 -15.55 2.32
C LEU A 162 -13.25 -16.28 2.98
N SER A 163 -12.57 -15.62 3.91
CA SER A 163 -11.45 -16.20 4.67
C SER A 163 -11.86 -17.42 5.50
N SER A 164 -13.05 -17.36 6.11
CA SER A 164 -13.67 -18.46 6.88
C SER A 164 -14.27 -19.56 6.01
N LYS A 165 -14.33 -19.35 4.69
CA LYS A 165 -14.96 -20.25 3.70
C LYS A 165 -16.45 -20.48 3.93
N GLU A 166 -17.15 -19.53 4.57
CA GLU A 166 -18.61 -19.54 4.67
C GLU A 166 -19.28 -19.18 3.33
N LEU A 167 -18.60 -18.36 2.52
CA LEU A 167 -18.92 -18.15 1.10
C LEU A 167 -17.75 -18.62 0.24
N HIS A 168 -18.09 -19.26 -0.87
CA HIS A 168 -17.13 -19.59 -1.91
C HIS A 168 -16.90 -18.37 -2.81
N ILE A 169 -15.67 -18.22 -3.28
CA ILE A 169 -15.31 -17.24 -4.29
C ILE A 169 -14.57 -17.93 -5.42
N GLU A 170 -14.94 -17.56 -6.64
CA GLU A 170 -14.32 -17.97 -7.88
C GLU A 170 -14.02 -16.75 -8.74
N GLY A 171 -12.89 -16.79 -9.44
CA GLY A 171 -12.45 -15.73 -10.34
C GLY A 171 -12.24 -16.24 -11.76
N LEU A 172 -12.67 -15.46 -12.74
CA LEU A 172 -12.39 -15.71 -14.16
C LEU A 172 -12.15 -14.41 -14.94
N ALA A 173 -11.50 -14.52 -16.09
CA ALA A 173 -11.37 -13.41 -17.04
C ALA A 173 -12.19 -13.69 -18.30
N TYR A 174 -12.82 -12.67 -18.86
CA TYR A 174 -13.52 -12.76 -20.14
C TYR A 174 -12.98 -11.71 -21.12
N CYS A 175 -12.20 -12.20 -22.09
CA CYS A 175 -11.59 -11.42 -23.16
C CYS A 175 -12.49 -11.44 -24.41
N TYR A 176 -13.62 -10.73 -24.37
CA TYR A 176 -14.75 -10.95 -25.28
C TYR A 176 -14.51 -10.52 -26.75
N ASN A 177 -13.47 -9.73 -27.02
CA ASN A 177 -13.03 -9.39 -28.39
C ASN A 177 -11.92 -10.32 -28.90
N TYR A 178 -11.31 -11.11 -28.02
CA TYR A 178 -10.24 -12.03 -28.34
C TYR A 178 -10.82 -13.31 -28.90
N ARG A 179 -10.13 -13.95 -29.85
CA ARG A 179 -10.56 -15.22 -30.45
C ARG A 179 -9.47 -16.26 -30.29
N LYS A 180 -9.75 -17.33 -29.57
CA LYS A 180 -8.78 -18.41 -29.32
C LYS A 180 -8.43 -19.16 -30.61
N ASN A 181 -9.37 -19.23 -31.55
CA ASN A 181 -9.14 -19.82 -32.87
C ASN A 181 -8.35 -18.94 -33.87
N LYS A 182 -7.87 -17.76 -33.46
CA LYS A 182 -7.07 -16.85 -34.30
C LYS A 182 -5.63 -16.71 -33.81
N THR A 183 -4.72 -16.47 -34.74
CA THR A 183 -3.31 -16.16 -34.44
C THR A 183 -3.03 -14.65 -34.49
N PRO A 184 -2.16 -14.12 -33.61
CA PRO A 184 -1.51 -14.82 -32.50
C PRO A 184 -2.50 -15.15 -31.38
N ASN A 185 -2.25 -16.27 -30.68
CA ASN A 185 -3.07 -16.77 -29.57
C ASN A 185 -2.33 -16.66 -28.22
N THR A 186 -1.55 -15.59 -28.06
CA THR A 186 -0.63 -15.40 -26.93
C THR A 186 -1.25 -15.63 -25.55
N LEU A 187 -2.52 -15.29 -25.32
CA LEU A 187 -3.15 -15.49 -24.00
C LEU A 187 -3.29 -16.97 -23.60
N PHE A 188 -3.17 -17.90 -24.55
CA PHE A 188 -3.35 -19.32 -24.34
C PHE A 188 -2.09 -20.13 -24.67
N ASP A 189 -0.93 -19.47 -24.70
CA ASP A 189 0.35 -20.17 -24.86
C ASP A 189 0.58 -21.17 -23.73
N GLU A 190 1.28 -22.27 -24.03
CA GLU A 190 1.51 -23.40 -23.12
C GLU A 190 2.15 -22.98 -21.79
N LYS A 191 3.00 -21.94 -21.81
CA LYS A 191 3.60 -21.35 -20.60
C LYS A 191 2.58 -20.86 -19.58
N TYR A 192 1.34 -20.56 -19.98
CA TYR A 192 0.27 -20.10 -19.09
C TYR A 192 -0.66 -21.23 -18.62
N SER A 193 -0.41 -22.48 -19.01
CA SER A 193 -1.31 -23.62 -18.78
C SER A 193 -1.68 -23.82 -17.30
N GLU A 194 -0.70 -23.79 -16.40
CA GLU A 194 -0.94 -23.92 -14.95
C GLU A 194 -1.82 -22.79 -14.41
N LEU A 195 -1.54 -21.53 -14.80
CA LEU A 195 -2.35 -20.39 -14.41
C LEU A 195 -3.77 -20.47 -14.97
N LEU A 196 -3.92 -20.88 -16.23
CA LEU A 196 -5.21 -21.02 -16.90
C LEU A 196 -6.06 -22.16 -16.32
N GLN A 197 -5.43 -23.19 -15.74
CA GLN A 197 -6.11 -24.24 -14.99
C GLN A 197 -6.66 -23.73 -13.65
N ALA A 198 -5.87 -22.92 -12.93
CA ALA A 198 -6.28 -22.37 -11.64
C ALA A 198 -7.31 -21.23 -11.78
N TYR A 199 -7.11 -20.35 -12.75
CA TYR A 199 -7.96 -19.19 -13.01
C TYR A 199 -8.20 -19.06 -14.52
N LYS A 200 -9.40 -19.43 -14.98
CA LYS A 200 -9.69 -19.50 -16.41
C LYS A 200 -9.78 -18.12 -17.05
N THR A 201 -9.17 -17.97 -18.22
CA THR A 201 -9.49 -16.90 -19.18
C THR A 201 -10.34 -17.50 -20.29
N TYR A 202 -11.49 -16.89 -20.58
CA TYR A 202 -12.36 -17.24 -21.68
C TYR A 202 -12.20 -16.22 -22.83
N ALA A 203 -12.00 -16.72 -24.05
CA ALA A 203 -12.06 -15.89 -25.25
C ALA A 203 -13.51 -15.64 -25.68
N GLY A 204 -13.72 -14.67 -26.57
CA GLY A 204 -15.05 -14.33 -27.09
C GLY A 204 -15.74 -15.47 -27.86
N ASP A 205 -14.98 -16.42 -28.41
CA ASP A 205 -15.47 -17.64 -29.07
C ASP A 205 -15.78 -18.79 -28.09
N GLU A 206 -15.46 -18.65 -26.80
CA GLU A 206 -15.73 -19.64 -25.74
C GLU A 206 -16.94 -19.26 -24.86
N VAL A 207 -17.82 -18.40 -25.38
CA VAL A 207 -18.96 -17.84 -24.62
C VAL A 207 -19.95 -18.92 -24.15
N GLN A 208 -20.07 -20.03 -24.89
CA GLN A 208 -20.94 -21.14 -24.50
C GLN A 208 -20.37 -21.92 -23.30
N GLU A 209 -19.05 -22.20 -23.29
CA GLU A 209 -18.45 -22.85 -22.13
C GLU A 209 -18.49 -21.95 -20.89
N LEU A 210 -18.30 -20.64 -21.06
CA LEU A 210 -18.45 -19.67 -19.97
C LEU A 210 -19.89 -19.65 -19.44
N ALA A 211 -20.89 -19.66 -20.31
CA ALA A 211 -22.30 -19.68 -19.92
C ALA A 211 -22.64 -20.95 -19.11
N GLN A 212 -22.18 -22.12 -19.55
CA GLN A 212 -22.36 -23.38 -18.80
C GLN A 212 -21.68 -23.34 -17.44
N HIS A 213 -20.49 -22.73 -17.36
CA HIS A 213 -19.79 -22.56 -16.10
C HIS A 213 -20.59 -21.68 -15.13
N LEU A 214 -21.10 -20.52 -15.58
CA LEU A 214 -21.93 -19.66 -14.73
C LEU A 214 -23.20 -20.37 -14.24
N GLN A 215 -23.82 -21.21 -15.08
CA GLN A 215 -24.96 -22.02 -14.67
C GLN A 215 -24.62 -22.98 -13.52
N GLN A 216 -23.43 -23.60 -13.53
CA GLN A 216 -22.98 -24.45 -12.43
C GLN A 216 -22.63 -23.65 -11.17
N ALA A 217 -22.07 -22.47 -11.34
CA ALA A 217 -21.58 -21.63 -10.25
C ALA A 217 -22.69 -20.83 -9.53
N LEU A 218 -23.78 -20.49 -10.23
CA LEU A 218 -24.81 -19.54 -9.77
C LEU A 218 -26.26 -19.99 -10.02
N GLY A 219 -26.47 -21.12 -10.71
CA GLY A 219 -27.79 -21.50 -11.26
C GLY A 219 -28.89 -21.79 -10.24
N ASN A 220 -28.58 -21.89 -8.94
CA ASN A 220 -29.58 -22.06 -7.87
C ASN A 220 -30.09 -20.73 -7.26
N GLY A 221 -29.68 -19.57 -7.78
CA GLY A 221 -30.24 -18.26 -7.40
C GLY A 221 -29.82 -17.76 -6.02
N ASP A 222 -30.70 -17.05 -5.32
CA ASP A 222 -30.49 -16.43 -3.99
C ASP A 222 -29.40 -15.33 -3.98
N GLY A 223 -29.22 -14.64 -5.11
CA GLY A 223 -28.11 -13.70 -5.29
C GLY A 223 -28.11 -12.53 -4.33
N GLU A 224 -29.28 -11.96 -4.02
CA GLU A 224 -29.40 -10.79 -3.14
C GLU A 224 -28.95 -11.12 -1.70
N THR A 225 -29.33 -12.30 -1.19
CA THR A 225 -28.88 -12.78 0.11
C THR A 225 -27.36 -12.93 0.16
N ILE A 226 -26.76 -13.53 -0.88
CA ILE A 226 -25.31 -13.74 -0.95
C ILE A 226 -24.56 -12.39 -1.07
N PHE A 227 -25.08 -11.46 -1.87
CA PHE A 227 -24.58 -10.09 -1.94
C PHE A 227 -24.59 -9.41 -0.57
N HIS A 228 -25.71 -9.45 0.16
CA HIS A 228 -25.81 -8.84 1.48
C HIS A 228 -24.90 -9.49 2.52
N LYS A 229 -24.68 -10.80 2.45
CA LYS A 229 -23.70 -11.50 3.28
C LYS A 229 -22.28 -11.00 3.02
N MET A 230 -21.88 -10.88 1.75
CA MET A 230 -20.53 -10.43 1.41
C MET A 230 -20.30 -8.95 1.75
N ILE A 231 -21.23 -8.05 1.38
CA ILE A 231 -21.02 -6.60 1.54
C ILE A 231 -21.02 -6.17 3.01
N ASN A 232 -21.77 -6.88 3.86
CA ASN A 232 -21.84 -6.62 5.29
C ASN A 232 -20.79 -7.42 6.10
N SER A 233 -20.04 -8.31 5.45
CA SER A 233 -18.94 -9.02 6.09
C SER A 233 -17.91 -8.01 6.61
N PRO A 234 -17.41 -8.19 7.85
CA PRO A 234 -16.28 -7.42 8.32
C PRO A 234 -15.10 -7.54 7.35
N ILE A 235 -14.45 -6.40 7.08
CA ILE A 235 -13.12 -6.43 6.48
C ILE A 235 -12.12 -6.56 7.60
N ARG A 236 -11.27 -7.57 7.54
CA ARG A 236 -10.11 -7.65 8.41
C ARG A 236 -9.14 -6.53 8.02
N PRO A 237 -8.50 -5.83 8.97
CA PRO A 237 -7.35 -4.99 8.65
C PRO A 237 -6.35 -5.80 7.82
N SER A 238 -5.57 -5.16 6.96
CA SER A 238 -4.39 -5.83 6.40
C SER A 238 -3.65 -6.42 7.60
N LYS A 239 -3.39 -7.73 7.58
CA LYS A 239 -2.57 -8.37 8.61
C LYS A 239 -1.36 -7.45 8.77
N LYS A 240 -1.16 -6.91 9.99
CA LYS A 240 -0.25 -5.77 10.22
C LYS A 240 1.07 -6.08 9.52
N LEU A 241 1.65 -5.12 8.79
CA LEU A 241 2.87 -5.30 7.97
C LEU A 241 3.88 -6.28 8.58
N LEU A 242 4.09 -6.14 9.88
CA LEU A 242 5.05 -6.87 10.69
C LEU A 242 4.63 -8.32 11.00
N GLU A 243 3.34 -8.59 11.25
CA GLU A 243 2.79 -9.95 11.46
C GLU A 243 2.86 -10.75 10.17
N SER A 244 2.44 -10.13 9.08
CA SER A 244 2.55 -10.73 7.77
C SER A 244 4.00 -10.91 7.31
N ALA A 245 4.90 -9.97 7.61
CA ALA A 245 6.32 -10.15 7.35
C ALA A 245 6.86 -11.41 8.04
N ALA A 246 6.49 -11.61 9.31
CA ALA A 246 6.90 -12.77 10.07
C ALA A 246 6.30 -14.07 9.50
N ASN A 247 4.99 -14.08 9.19
CA ASN A 247 4.33 -15.26 8.62
C ASN A 247 4.82 -15.59 7.21
N LEU A 248 5.04 -14.59 6.35
CA LEU A 248 5.61 -14.76 5.01
C LEU A 248 6.98 -15.44 5.07
N ILE A 249 7.84 -14.98 5.98
CA ILE A 249 9.22 -15.46 6.09
C ILE A 249 9.29 -16.82 6.79
N HIS A 250 8.42 -17.08 7.77
CA HIS A 250 8.50 -18.27 8.60
C HIS A 250 7.61 -19.41 8.14
N GLU A 251 6.39 -19.11 7.69
CA GLU A 251 5.39 -20.10 7.27
C GLU A 251 5.38 -20.30 5.75
N GLY A 252 6.12 -19.48 4.99
CA GLY A 252 6.12 -19.52 3.52
C GLY A 252 4.79 -19.14 2.90
N ASN A 253 3.86 -18.57 3.68
CA ASN A 253 2.50 -18.31 3.23
C ASN A 253 2.42 -17.00 2.43
N VAL A 254 2.81 -17.08 1.15
CA VAL A 254 2.84 -15.96 0.20
C VAL A 254 1.47 -15.27 0.04
N SER A 255 0.37 -16.00 0.26
CA SER A 255 -1.00 -15.45 0.18
C SER A 255 -1.32 -14.41 1.26
N ALA A 256 -0.52 -14.31 2.33
CA ALA A 256 -0.74 -13.34 3.40
C ALA A 256 -0.61 -11.87 2.95
N PHE A 257 0.02 -11.61 1.80
CA PHE A 257 0.01 -10.32 1.09
C PHE A 257 -0.06 -10.54 -0.42
N ALA A 258 -1.27 -10.72 -0.95
CA ALA A 258 -1.50 -10.70 -2.39
C ALA A 258 -1.02 -9.36 -2.99
N LEU A 259 0.01 -9.41 -3.84
CA LEU A 259 0.41 -8.25 -4.63
C LEU A 259 -0.62 -8.03 -5.74
N ILE A 260 -0.96 -6.77 -6.00
CA ILE A 260 -1.88 -6.42 -7.09
C ILE A 260 -1.23 -5.45 -8.08
N GLU A 261 -1.64 -5.54 -9.34
CA GLU A 261 -1.32 -4.60 -10.42
C GLU A 261 0.15 -4.15 -10.51
N GLU A 262 0.47 -2.87 -10.26
CA GLU A 262 1.83 -2.34 -10.41
C GLU A 262 2.82 -2.98 -9.42
N GLN A 263 2.34 -3.53 -8.30
CA GLN A 263 3.19 -4.26 -7.36
C GLN A 263 3.66 -5.60 -7.96
N ILE A 264 2.79 -6.27 -8.72
CA ILE A 264 3.14 -7.47 -9.51
C ILE A 264 4.20 -7.08 -10.53
N ILE A 265 4.01 -5.96 -11.24
CA ILE A 265 4.98 -5.47 -12.23
C ILE A 265 6.33 -5.18 -11.56
N ALA A 266 6.34 -4.44 -10.45
CA ALA A 266 7.56 -4.11 -9.71
C ALA A 266 8.30 -5.37 -9.24
N ARG A 267 7.60 -6.31 -8.60
CA ARG A 267 8.17 -7.60 -8.20
C ARG A 267 8.79 -8.31 -9.41
N ASN A 268 8.08 -8.36 -10.53
CA ASN A 268 8.51 -9.13 -11.70
C ASN A 268 9.73 -8.52 -12.39
N VAL A 269 9.79 -7.19 -12.48
CA VAL A 269 10.99 -6.49 -12.97
C VAL A 269 12.20 -6.80 -12.08
N ILE A 270 12.01 -6.83 -10.75
CA ILE A 270 13.06 -7.18 -9.81
C ILE A 270 13.51 -8.64 -9.99
N LEU A 271 12.55 -9.58 -10.04
CA LEU A 271 12.84 -11.00 -10.24
C LEU A 271 13.51 -11.28 -11.60
N ASP A 272 13.13 -10.58 -12.68
CA ASP A 272 13.79 -10.69 -13.98
C ASP A 272 15.27 -10.35 -13.88
N LYS A 273 15.60 -9.24 -13.21
CA LYS A 273 16.99 -8.85 -12.97
C LYS A 273 17.72 -9.87 -12.10
N ILE A 274 17.06 -10.44 -11.09
CA ILE A 274 17.63 -11.49 -10.22
C ILE A 274 17.97 -12.77 -11.00
N ARG A 275 17.17 -13.15 -12.01
CA ARG A 275 17.49 -14.30 -12.87
C ARG A 275 18.71 -14.05 -13.73
N LYS A 276 18.83 -12.83 -14.23
CA LYS A 276 19.93 -12.39 -15.10
C LYS A 276 21.12 -11.86 -14.29
N ILE A 277 21.24 -12.21 -13.00
CA ILE A 277 22.43 -11.86 -12.19
C ILE A 277 23.66 -12.33 -12.94
N GLY A 278 24.48 -11.37 -13.34
CA GLY A 278 25.75 -11.58 -14.00
C GLY A 278 26.82 -10.68 -13.40
N ASN A 279 27.85 -10.40 -14.18
CA ASN A 279 28.96 -9.56 -13.74
C ASN A 279 28.62 -8.06 -13.73
N LYS A 280 27.63 -7.64 -14.52
CA LYS A 280 27.18 -6.24 -14.55
C LYS A 280 26.21 -5.99 -13.40
N LYS A 281 26.43 -4.92 -12.65
CA LYS A 281 25.52 -4.50 -11.56
C LYS A 281 24.17 -4.10 -12.13
N SER A 282 23.10 -4.38 -11.38
CA SER A 282 21.75 -3.89 -11.69
C SER A 282 21.20 -3.05 -10.55
N ILE A 283 20.58 -1.94 -10.88
CA ILE A 283 19.91 -1.03 -9.96
C ILE A 283 18.45 -0.92 -10.36
N ILE A 284 17.54 -1.19 -9.43
CA ILE A 284 16.11 -1.07 -9.66
C ILE A 284 15.56 0.00 -8.72
N ILE A 285 14.82 0.96 -9.27
CA ILE A 285 14.14 2.00 -8.49
C ILE A 285 12.65 1.71 -8.50
N VAL A 286 12.07 1.43 -7.33
CA VAL A 286 10.63 1.31 -7.13
C VAL A 286 10.13 2.56 -6.44
N LYS A 287 9.49 3.45 -7.20
CA LYS A 287 8.94 4.71 -6.68
C LYS A 287 7.50 4.53 -6.28
N GLY A 288 7.07 5.23 -5.25
CA GLY A 288 5.66 5.39 -4.96
C GLY A 288 5.42 6.17 -3.68
N GLY A 289 4.25 6.78 -3.57
CA GLY A 289 3.85 7.54 -2.38
C GLY A 289 3.71 6.71 -1.10
N PRO A 290 3.32 7.33 0.03
CA PRO A 290 2.98 6.61 1.25
C PRO A 290 1.90 5.57 0.96
N GLY A 291 2.04 4.37 1.53
CA GLY A 291 0.99 3.36 1.41
C GLY A 291 0.89 2.64 0.08
N THR A 292 1.77 2.86 -0.91
CA THR A 292 1.75 2.11 -2.20
C THR A 292 2.19 0.65 -2.11
N GLY A 293 2.55 0.17 -0.90
CA GLY A 293 2.99 -1.22 -0.67
C GLY A 293 4.46 -1.51 -1.04
N LYS A 294 5.32 -0.49 -1.11
CA LYS A 294 6.77 -0.65 -1.30
C LYS A 294 7.42 -1.68 -0.36
N THR A 295 7.20 -1.53 0.95
CA THR A 295 7.74 -2.45 1.97
C THR A 295 7.15 -3.87 1.81
N VAL A 296 5.89 -3.98 1.39
CA VAL A 296 5.25 -5.27 1.13
C VAL A 296 5.94 -6.00 -0.02
N ILE A 297 6.22 -5.30 -1.13
CA ILE A 297 6.98 -5.87 -2.26
C ILE A 297 8.37 -6.33 -1.79
N ALA A 298 9.07 -5.51 -1.01
CA ALA A 298 10.40 -5.85 -0.49
C ALA A 298 10.37 -7.14 0.37
N LEU A 299 9.44 -7.24 1.31
CA LEU A 299 9.30 -8.41 2.18
C LEU A 299 8.82 -9.65 1.42
N HIS A 300 7.96 -9.47 0.42
CA HIS A 300 7.52 -10.55 -0.45
C HIS A 300 8.69 -11.14 -1.24
N ILE A 301 9.55 -10.30 -1.83
CA ILE A 301 10.75 -10.77 -2.54
C ILE A 301 11.73 -11.43 -1.57
N LEU A 302 11.89 -10.87 -0.37
CA LEU A 302 12.73 -11.46 0.67
C LEU A 302 12.28 -12.88 1.03
N ALA A 303 10.98 -13.08 1.27
CA ALA A 303 10.41 -14.38 1.61
C ALA A 303 10.57 -15.38 0.46
N LEU A 304 10.24 -14.98 -0.78
CA LEU A 304 10.41 -15.83 -1.96
C LEU A 304 11.86 -16.31 -2.14
N LEU A 305 12.83 -15.41 -1.99
CA LEU A 305 14.23 -15.76 -2.18
C LEU A 305 14.83 -16.51 -0.98
N ALA A 306 14.34 -16.27 0.23
CA ALA A 306 14.78 -17.00 1.42
C ALA A 306 14.30 -18.46 1.43
N GLY A 307 13.13 -18.74 0.85
CA GLY A 307 12.58 -20.09 0.71
C GLY A 307 13.11 -20.87 -0.50
N ASN A 308 13.97 -20.27 -1.33
CA ASN A 308 14.41 -20.86 -2.59
C ASN A 308 15.49 -21.95 -2.40
N LYS A 309 15.42 -23.03 -3.21
CA LYS A 309 16.48 -24.06 -3.32
C LYS A 309 17.84 -23.46 -3.71
N LYS A 310 17.84 -22.46 -4.61
CA LYS A 310 19.04 -21.68 -4.94
C LYS A 310 19.28 -20.65 -3.84
N SER A 311 20.34 -20.87 -3.06
CA SER A 311 20.74 -19.97 -1.98
C SER A 311 21.28 -18.66 -2.55
N TYR A 312 20.49 -17.59 -2.44
CA TYR A 312 20.93 -16.22 -2.70
C TYR A 312 21.36 -15.57 -1.40
N ASN A 313 22.49 -14.86 -1.39
CA ASN A 313 22.80 -13.95 -0.30
C ASN A 313 21.94 -12.68 -0.43
N ILE A 314 20.73 -12.74 0.13
CA ILE A 314 19.77 -11.64 0.14
C ILE A 314 19.76 -10.91 1.49
N ARG A 315 19.64 -9.59 1.45
CA ARG A 315 19.40 -8.77 2.63
C ARG A 315 18.31 -7.73 2.40
N TYR A 316 17.53 -7.51 3.44
CA TYR A 316 16.66 -6.37 3.60
C TYR A 316 17.36 -5.31 4.43
N ALA A 317 17.34 -4.07 3.96
CA ALA A 317 18.01 -2.95 4.58
C ALA A 317 17.07 -1.74 4.72
N THR A 318 17.08 -1.12 5.88
CA THR A 318 16.45 0.19 6.07
C THR A 318 17.20 0.97 7.14
N LYS A 319 17.05 2.30 7.14
CA LYS A 319 17.55 3.16 8.23
C LYS A 319 16.60 3.18 9.43
N SER A 320 15.34 2.72 9.24
CA SER A 320 14.33 2.68 10.29
C SER A 320 14.59 1.55 11.30
N LYS A 321 15.20 1.89 12.44
CA LYS A 321 15.37 0.95 13.56
C LYS A 321 14.03 0.42 14.10
N PRO A 322 12.97 1.23 14.28
CA PRO A 322 11.68 0.74 14.72
C PRO A 322 11.11 -0.34 13.79
N LEU A 323 11.21 -0.15 12.47
CA LEU A 323 10.76 -1.16 11.49
C LEU A 323 11.59 -2.45 11.59
N LEU A 324 12.92 -2.35 11.68
CA LEU A 324 13.80 -3.51 11.83
C LEU A 324 13.48 -4.32 13.10
N GLU A 325 13.39 -3.66 14.25
CA GLU A 325 13.12 -4.32 15.52
C GLU A 325 11.69 -4.83 15.60
N GLY A 326 10.72 -4.11 15.01
CA GLY A 326 9.33 -4.55 14.93
C GLY A 326 9.14 -5.85 14.14
N VAL A 327 9.87 -6.04 13.03
CA VAL A 327 9.85 -7.31 12.29
C VAL A 327 10.56 -8.40 13.11
N LYS A 328 11.73 -8.09 13.68
CA LYS A 328 12.51 -9.05 14.49
C LYS A 328 11.80 -9.50 15.77
N ASP A 329 10.97 -8.65 16.39
CA ASP A 329 10.19 -8.97 17.59
C ASP A 329 9.14 -10.04 17.32
N ARG A 330 8.60 -10.09 16.09
CA ARG A 330 7.59 -11.07 15.68
C ARG A 330 8.17 -12.38 15.17
N LEU A 331 9.44 -12.38 14.79
CA LEU A 331 10.15 -13.60 14.45
C LEU A 331 10.50 -14.41 15.71
N PRO A 332 10.38 -15.75 15.69
CA PRO A 332 10.69 -16.60 16.84
C PRO A 332 12.07 -16.34 17.44
N ARG A 333 12.18 -16.54 18.76
CA ARG A 333 13.46 -16.41 19.46
C ARG A 333 14.51 -17.34 18.83
N GLY A 334 15.68 -16.80 18.53
CA GLY A 334 16.77 -17.55 17.87
C GLY A 334 16.63 -17.74 16.35
N SER A 335 15.56 -17.23 15.72
CA SER A 335 15.38 -17.36 14.27
C SER A 335 16.53 -16.75 13.48
N LYS A 336 17.12 -17.55 12.57
CA LYS A 336 18.17 -17.10 11.63
C LYS A 336 17.65 -16.05 10.65
N ALA A 337 16.35 -15.97 10.41
CA ALA A 337 15.74 -14.95 9.55
C ALA A 337 16.01 -13.52 10.05
N LYS A 338 16.27 -13.33 11.36
CA LYS A 338 16.67 -12.03 11.90
C LYS A 338 17.96 -11.48 11.29
N LEU A 339 18.82 -12.34 10.75
CA LEU A 339 20.09 -11.98 10.10
C LEU A 339 19.88 -11.39 8.69
N LEU A 340 18.71 -11.58 8.09
CA LEU A 340 18.35 -11.00 6.79
C LEU A 340 18.10 -9.49 6.88
N PHE A 341 17.88 -8.97 8.10
CA PHE A 341 17.49 -7.58 8.36
C PHE A 341 18.66 -6.76 8.91
N SER A 342 19.16 -5.86 8.08
CA SER A 342 20.33 -5.01 8.37
C SER A 342 19.97 -3.52 8.37
N ASN A 343 20.76 -2.73 9.10
CA ASN A 343 20.77 -1.29 8.90
C ASN A 343 21.61 -0.94 7.67
N VAL A 344 21.19 0.05 6.88
CA VAL A 344 21.95 0.56 5.71
C VAL A 344 23.38 0.99 6.05
N THR A 345 23.67 1.36 7.30
CA THR A 345 25.03 1.75 7.72
C THR A 345 26.01 0.58 7.83
N GLN A 346 25.56 -0.67 7.71
CA GLN A 346 26.42 -1.85 7.80
C GLN A 346 27.22 -2.12 6.52
N PHE A 347 26.83 -1.55 5.39
CA PHE A 347 27.38 -1.89 4.06
C PHE A 347 28.62 -1.09 3.67
N ILE A 348 29.36 -0.55 4.63
CA ILE A 348 30.65 0.10 4.37
C ILE A 348 31.71 -0.91 3.91
N PRO A 349 32.69 -0.52 3.07
CA PRO A 349 33.71 -1.44 2.55
C PRO A 349 34.47 -2.21 3.63
N ALA A 350 34.72 -1.58 4.78
CA ALA A 350 35.42 -2.22 5.91
C ALA A 350 34.65 -3.40 6.56
N ASN A 351 33.34 -3.53 6.30
CA ASN A 351 32.50 -4.59 6.84
C ASN A 351 31.90 -5.50 5.77
N CYS A 352 31.98 -5.12 4.49
CA CYS A 352 31.36 -5.83 3.39
C CYS A 352 32.21 -5.72 2.12
N GLU A 353 32.68 -6.86 1.65
CA GLU A 353 33.38 -6.95 0.37
C GLU A 353 32.46 -6.57 -0.80
N PRO A 354 33.01 -6.01 -1.90
CA PRO A 354 32.24 -5.70 -3.09
C PRO A 354 31.55 -6.94 -3.67
N ASN A 355 30.30 -6.78 -4.13
CA ASN A 355 29.47 -7.86 -4.71
C ASN A 355 29.25 -9.08 -3.80
N ASN A 356 29.50 -8.97 -2.49
CA ASN A 356 29.30 -10.08 -1.55
C ASN A 356 27.81 -10.42 -1.38
N ILE A 357 26.92 -9.46 -1.61
CA ILE A 357 25.46 -9.63 -1.53
C ILE A 357 24.92 -9.82 -2.95
N ASP A 358 24.11 -10.85 -3.17
CA ASP A 358 23.48 -11.06 -4.48
C ASP A 358 22.35 -10.04 -4.70
N VAL A 359 21.49 -9.86 -3.69
CA VAL A 359 20.33 -8.98 -3.74
C VAL A 359 20.23 -8.16 -2.45
N LEU A 360 20.26 -6.83 -2.58
CA LEU A 360 20.06 -5.90 -1.48
C LEU A 360 18.79 -5.09 -1.70
N LEU A 361 17.77 -5.36 -0.87
CA LEU A 361 16.50 -4.65 -0.87
C LEU A 361 16.58 -3.48 0.11
N VAL A 362 16.58 -2.25 -0.38
CA VAL A 362 16.74 -1.03 0.41
C VAL A 362 15.40 -0.31 0.53
N ASP A 363 14.78 -0.43 1.70
CA ASP A 363 13.50 0.21 2.01
C ASP A 363 13.66 1.57 2.69
N GLU A 364 12.68 2.46 2.47
CA GLU A 364 12.72 3.87 2.88
C GLU A 364 13.99 4.59 2.38
N ALA A 365 14.35 4.37 1.11
CA ALA A 365 15.61 4.84 0.52
C ALA A 365 15.76 6.37 0.49
N HIS A 366 14.67 7.13 0.61
CA HIS A 366 14.71 8.59 0.79
C HIS A 366 15.45 9.00 2.07
N ARG A 367 15.53 8.11 3.08
CA ARG A 367 16.25 8.38 4.34
C ARG A 367 17.77 8.22 4.24
N ILE A 368 18.29 7.80 3.08
CA ILE A 368 19.72 7.57 2.85
C ILE A 368 20.50 8.89 3.02
N SER A 369 21.66 8.78 3.67
CA SER A 369 22.55 9.90 3.95
C SER A 369 23.55 10.19 2.83
N ASN A 370 24.09 11.42 2.80
CA ASN A 370 25.18 11.77 1.86
C ASN A 370 26.47 11.00 2.14
N SER A 371 26.77 10.72 3.41
CA SER A 371 27.93 9.91 3.80
C SER A 371 27.47 8.55 4.33
N ALA A 372 28.25 7.51 4.02
CA ALA A 372 28.08 6.20 4.65
C ALA A 372 28.55 6.17 6.11
N ASN A 373 29.34 7.17 6.54
CA ASN A 373 29.82 7.28 7.91
C ASN A 373 28.75 7.88 8.83
N ASN A 374 28.70 7.40 10.07
CA ASN A 374 27.92 7.99 11.15
C ASN A 374 28.81 8.25 12.39
N GLN A 375 28.22 8.81 13.45
CA GLN A 375 28.94 9.13 14.68
C GLN A 375 29.56 7.91 15.39
N TYR A 376 29.08 6.71 15.08
CA TYR A 376 29.55 5.43 15.63
C TYR A 376 30.50 4.69 14.68
N THR A 377 30.81 5.23 13.50
CA THR A 377 31.76 4.61 12.56
C THR A 377 33.19 4.82 13.07
N PRO A 378 33.92 3.74 13.43
CA PRO A 378 35.31 3.81 13.87
C PRO A 378 36.20 4.47 12.81
N THR A 379 37.21 5.23 13.24
CA THR A 379 38.07 6.01 12.35
C THR A 379 38.74 5.15 11.27
N ASP A 380 39.19 3.95 11.63
CA ASP A 380 39.81 2.96 10.74
C ASP A 380 38.83 2.34 9.72
N LYS A 381 37.52 2.46 9.95
CA LYS A 381 36.47 1.95 9.07
C LYS A 381 35.80 3.01 8.20
N ARG A 382 36.22 4.28 8.33
CA ARG A 382 35.60 5.38 7.58
C ARG A 382 35.90 5.28 6.09
N THR A 383 34.95 5.75 5.28
CA THR A 383 35.06 5.79 3.82
C THR A 383 34.66 7.17 3.28
N ASN A 384 35.21 7.56 2.13
CA ASN A 384 34.80 8.77 1.42
C ASN A 384 33.58 8.55 0.51
N LEU A 385 33.11 7.30 0.40
CA LEU A 385 31.95 6.95 -0.40
C LEU A 385 30.64 7.46 0.20
N THR A 386 29.70 7.81 -0.66
CA THR A 386 28.33 8.07 -0.27
C THR A 386 27.64 6.78 0.17
N GLN A 387 26.55 6.89 0.94
CA GLN A 387 25.82 5.70 1.38
C GLN A 387 25.24 4.91 0.20
N ILE A 388 24.75 5.58 -0.85
CA ILE A 388 24.28 4.92 -2.09
C ILE A 388 25.42 4.13 -2.73
N GLN A 389 26.60 4.73 -2.87
CA GLN A 389 27.77 4.07 -3.44
C GLN A 389 28.18 2.83 -2.64
N THR A 390 28.17 2.89 -1.29
CA THR A 390 28.49 1.72 -0.46
C THR A 390 27.48 0.57 -0.62
N ILE A 391 26.19 0.89 -0.74
CA ILE A 391 25.12 -0.08 -1.01
C ILE A 391 25.32 -0.72 -2.39
N VAL A 392 25.51 0.11 -3.43
CA VAL A 392 25.72 -0.36 -4.80
C VAL A 392 27.00 -1.18 -4.91
N GLN A 393 28.07 -0.81 -4.21
CA GLN A 393 29.33 -1.58 -4.20
C GLN A 393 29.14 -2.96 -3.55
N ALA A 394 28.45 -3.03 -2.41
CA ALA A 394 28.23 -4.25 -1.64
C ALA A 394 27.39 -5.32 -2.37
N ALA A 395 26.50 -4.92 -3.27
CA ALA A 395 25.53 -5.82 -3.91
C ALA A 395 25.70 -5.95 -5.43
N LYS A 396 25.36 -7.11 -5.99
CA LYS A 396 25.22 -7.32 -7.44
C LYS A 396 23.93 -6.66 -7.96
N ILE A 397 22.84 -6.79 -7.19
CA ILE A 397 21.57 -6.12 -7.44
C ILE A 397 21.20 -5.27 -6.24
N SER A 398 20.95 -3.98 -6.47
CA SER A 398 20.39 -3.06 -5.47
C SER A 398 18.99 -2.63 -5.89
N VAL A 399 18.00 -2.88 -5.03
CA VAL A 399 16.61 -2.46 -5.25
C VAL A 399 16.29 -1.35 -4.25
N PHE A 400 15.98 -0.15 -4.73
CA PHE A 400 15.67 1.00 -3.91
C PHE A 400 14.18 1.28 -3.94
N PHE A 401 13.52 1.15 -2.79
CA PHE A 401 12.14 1.56 -2.58
C PHE A 401 12.12 2.99 -2.03
N ILE A 402 11.57 3.94 -2.81
CA ILE A 402 11.74 5.36 -2.53
C ILE A 402 10.47 6.18 -2.71
N ASP A 403 10.33 7.22 -1.87
CA ASP A 403 9.39 8.31 -2.01
C ASP A 403 10.14 9.64 -1.90
N ASP A 404 10.38 10.31 -3.02
CA ASP A 404 11.14 11.57 -3.07
C ASP A 404 10.49 12.70 -2.23
N LYS A 405 9.18 12.60 -1.91
CA LYS A 405 8.46 13.58 -1.08
C LYS A 405 8.53 13.27 0.43
N GLN A 406 9.14 12.16 0.85
CA GLN A 406 9.19 11.75 2.28
C GLN A 406 10.50 12.09 3.00
N ALA A 407 11.46 12.75 2.34
CA ALA A 407 12.64 13.27 3.01
C ALA A 407 12.24 14.40 3.97
N ILE A 408 12.62 14.27 5.25
CA ILE A 408 12.23 15.22 6.32
C ILE A 408 13.43 15.88 6.99
N ARG A 409 14.67 15.50 6.64
CA ARG A 409 15.89 16.10 7.18
C ARG A 409 16.88 16.44 6.08
N SER A 410 17.68 17.47 6.31
CA SER A 410 18.77 17.89 5.41
C SER A 410 19.85 16.84 5.17
N VAL A 411 20.01 15.88 6.08
CA VAL A 411 20.94 14.77 5.91
C VAL A 411 20.35 13.62 5.09
N GLU A 412 19.03 13.55 4.93
CA GLU A 412 18.31 12.55 4.14
C GLU A 412 18.25 13.04 2.69
N ILE A 413 19.33 12.79 1.95
CA ILE A 413 19.47 13.26 0.57
C ILE A 413 18.98 12.24 -0.46
N GLY A 414 18.65 11.03 -0.02
CA GLY A 414 18.26 9.93 -0.89
C GLY A 414 17.16 10.38 -1.85
N SER A 415 17.46 10.31 -3.15
CA SER A 415 16.49 10.65 -4.19
C SER A 415 16.66 9.73 -5.38
N SER A 416 15.58 9.57 -6.15
CA SER A 416 15.60 8.84 -7.41
C SER A 416 16.70 9.35 -8.34
N GLN A 417 16.94 10.66 -8.35
CA GLN A 417 17.97 11.30 -9.18
C GLN A 417 19.38 10.85 -8.79
N LEU A 418 19.72 10.88 -7.49
CA LEU A 418 21.04 10.44 -7.03
C LEU A 418 21.27 8.95 -7.30
N ILE A 419 20.22 8.13 -7.20
CA ILE A 419 20.32 6.70 -7.51
C ILE A 419 20.62 6.50 -9.01
N ARG A 420 20.00 7.27 -9.91
CA ARG A 420 20.32 7.25 -11.35
C ARG A 420 21.75 7.68 -11.64
N GLU A 421 22.23 8.72 -10.96
CA GLU A 421 23.60 9.20 -11.10
C GLU A 421 24.61 8.13 -10.67
N CYS A 422 24.36 7.48 -9.53
CA CYS A 422 25.17 6.35 -9.08
C CYS A 422 25.11 5.17 -10.07
N ALA A 423 23.95 4.88 -10.68
CA ALA A 423 23.84 3.85 -11.71
C ALA A 423 24.73 4.14 -12.92
N LYS A 424 24.80 5.39 -13.36
CA LYS A 424 25.70 5.83 -14.44
C LYS A 424 27.17 5.68 -14.04
N GLU A 425 27.53 6.10 -12.83
CA GLU A 425 28.89 6.01 -12.29
C GLU A 425 29.42 4.57 -12.27
N TYR A 426 28.57 3.61 -11.85
CA TYR A 426 28.94 2.19 -11.78
C TYR A 426 28.71 1.42 -13.09
N ASN A 427 28.31 2.09 -14.18
CA ASN A 427 27.89 1.46 -15.43
C ASN A 427 26.89 0.30 -15.18
N ALA A 428 25.93 0.53 -14.29
CA ALA A 428 24.93 -0.45 -13.90
C ALA A 428 23.73 -0.44 -14.87
N ASP A 429 23.10 -1.59 -15.08
CA ASP A 429 21.79 -1.64 -15.72
C ASP A 429 20.74 -1.03 -14.79
N ILE A 430 19.91 -0.14 -15.32
CA ILE A 430 18.85 0.52 -14.53
C ILE A 430 17.46 0.08 -14.99
N ALA A 431 16.56 -0.14 -14.04
CA ALA A 431 15.13 -0.27 -14.28
C ALA A 431 14.35 0.60 -13.28
N GLU A 432 13.27 1.23 -13.73
CA GLU A 432 12.41 2.04 -12.88
C GLU A 432 10.96 1.55 -12.98
N VAL A 433 10.29 1.42 -11.84
CA VAL A 433 8.86 1.10 -11.75
C VAL A 433 8.20 2.10 -10.81
N GLU A 434 7.06 2.64 -11.21
CA GLU A 434 6.28 3.58 -10.42
C GLU A 434 4.98 2.93 -9.95
N LEU A 435 4.79 2.89 -8.64
CA LEU A 435 3.57 2.44 -7.98
C LEU A 435 2.65 3.65 -7.81
N LYS A 436 1.55 3.66 -8.56
CA LYS A 436 0.59 4.77 -8.56
C LYS A 436 -0.48 4.61 -7.49
N SER A 437 -0.87 3.37 -7.24
CA SER A 437 -1.99 2.96 -6.41
C SER A 437 -1.62 2.99 -4.91
N GLN A 438 -2.33 3.76 -4.10
CA GLN A 438 -2.09 3.89 -2.65
C GLN A 438 -3.10 3.05 -1.84
N PHE A 439 -2.63 2.37 -0.79
CA PHE A 439 -3.42 1.43 0.04
C PHE A 439 -3.73 1.97 1.45
N ARG A 440 -3.46 3.27 1.69
CA ARG A 440 -3.68 3.92 3.00
C ARG A 440 -4.98 4.70 3.03
N CYS A 441 -5.35 5.16 4.23
CA CYS A 441 -6.52 6.02 4.45
C CYS A 441 -7.82 5.40 3.92
N ASN A 442 -8.00 4.09 4.15
CA ASN A 442 -9.14 3.30 3.71
C ASN A 442 -9.30 3.27 2.17
N GLY A 443 -8.21 3.54 1.44
CA GLY A 443 -8.23 3.73 0.00
C GLY A 443 -8.75 5.09 -0.44
N SER A 444 -9.02 6.06 0.44
CA SER A 444 -9.46 7.39 0.04
C SER A 444 -8.31 8.20 -0.57
N ASP A 445 -8.11 8.06 -1.88
CA ASP A 445 -7.24 8.95 -2.67
C ASP A 445 -7.68 10.42 -2.49
N ASN A 446 -8.99 10.65 -2.39
CA ASN A 446 -9.59 11.95 -2.11
C ASN A 446 -9.09 12.61 -0.83
N TYR A 447 -8.96 11.86 0.29
CA TYR A 447 -8.42 12.39 1.54
C TYR A 447 -6.94 12.77 1.40
N LEU A 448 -6.16 11.92 0.73
CA LEU A 448 -4.73 12.17 0.56
C LEU A 448 -4.48 13.34 -0.38
N ASP A 449 -5.21 13.44 -1.48
CA ASP A 449 -5.16 14.59 -2.38
C ASP A 449 -5.59 15.88 -1.67
N TRP A 450 -6.66 15.81 -0.88
CA TRP A 450 -7.08 16.94 -0.03
C TRP A 450 -5.98 17.32 0.95
N LEU A 451 -5.35 16.34 1.61
CA LEU A 451 -4.27 16.57 2.55
C LEU A 451 -3.07 17.22 1.86
N GLU A 452 -2.67 16.75 0.68
CA GLU A 452 -1.59 17.35 -0.10
C GLU A 452 -1.94 18.79 -0.50
N GLN A 453 -3.14 19.03 -1.03
CA GLN A 453 -3.57 20.36 -1.43
C GLN A 453 -3.59 21.34 -0.26
N VAL A 454 -4.13 20.90 0.88
CA VAL A 454 -4.18 21.70 2.10
C VAL A 454 -2.77 21.99 2.63
N ILE A 455 -1.93 20.97 2.80
CA ILE A 455 -0.61 21.09 3.45
C ILE A 455 0.40 21.84 2.58
N TYR A 456 0.32 21.75 1.26
CA TYR A 456 1.24 22.45 0.34
C TYR A 456 0.68 23.74 -0.26
N ASN A 457 -0.44 24.27 0.28
CA ASN A 457 -1.09 25.48 -0.23
C ASN A 457 -1.47 25.39 -1.71
N GLU A 458 -1.79 24.20 -2.21
CA GLU A 458 -2.29 24.04 -3.57
C GLU A 458 -3.81 24.30 -3.60
N PRO A 459 -4.37 24.67 -4.77
CA PRO A 459 -5.81 24.80 -4.90
C PRO A 459 -6.52 23.49 -4.51
N VAL A 460 -7.37 23.58 -3.49
CA VAL A 460 -8.16 22.44 -3.01
C VAL A 460 -9.22 22.11 -4.06
N LYS A 461 -9.06 20.96 -4.72
CA LYS A 461 -9.94 20.41 -5.75
C LYS A 461 -10.57 19.09 -5.31
N SER A 462 -9.92 18.39 -4.38
CA SER A 462 -10.35 17.09 -3.88
C SER A 462 -11.12 17.26 -2.58
N SER A 463 -12.19 16.49 -2.43
CA SER A 463 -12.96 16.40 -1.19
C SER A 463 -13.27 14.93 -0.92
N PHE A 464 -13.35 14.57 0.36
CA PHE A 464 -13.63 13.21 0.81
C PHE A 464 -14.81 13.21 1.77
N LYS A 465 -15.55 12.11 1.79
CA LYS A 465 -16.72 11.94 2.65
C LYS A 465 -16.35 11.27 3.98
N GLU A 466 -17.22 11.43 4.98
CA GLU A 466 -17.00 10.84 6.31
C GLU A 466 -17.04 9.30 6.29
N ASP A 467 -17.77 8.70 5.34
CA ASP A 467 -17.79 7.25 5.12
C ASP A 467 -16.57 6.75 4.32
N GLU A 468 -15.85 7.64 3.61
CA GLU A 468 -14.57 7.32 2.98
C GLU A 468 -13.43 7.28 4.01
N PHE A 469 -13.31 8.32 4.85
CA PHE A 469 -12.25 8.42 5.86
C PHE A 469 -12.68 9.24 7.10
N ASP A 470 -12.50 8.67 8.30
CA ASP A 470 -12.93 9.26 9.58
C ASP A 470 -11.93 10.35 10.03
N PHE A 471 -12.07 11.57 9.49
CA PHE A 471 -11.26 12.74 9.85
C PHE A 471 -12.01 13.69 10.79
N LYS A 472 -11.41 13.97 11.96
CA LYS A 472 -12.00 14.84 13.01
C LYS A 472 -11.00 15.84 13.57
N ILE A 473 -11.50 17.04 13.88
CA ILE A 473 -10.74 18.11 14.52
C ILE A 473 -11.28 18.30 15.94
N PHE A 474 -10.39 18.24 16.93
CA PHE A 474 -10.70 18.37 18.35
C PHE A 474 -10.31 19.77 18.86
N ASP A 475 -11.11 20.32 19.77
CA ASP A 475 -10.82 21.61 20.41
C ASP A 475 -9.88 21.49 21.62
N ASP A 476 -9.66 20.29 22.12
CA ASP A 476 -8.86 20.02 23.33
C ASP A 476 -7.98 18.77 23.13
N PRO A 477 -6.67 18.85 23.45
CA PRO A 477 -5.73 17.74 23.23
C PRO A 477 -5.98 16.56 24.17
N GLN A 478 -6.55 16.78 25.36
CA GLN A 478 -6.90 15.69 26.28
C GLN A 478 -8.05 14.85 25.70
N THR A 479 -9.07 15.50 25.17
CA THR A 479 -10.21 14.86 24.49
C THR A 479 -9.75 14.07 23.25
N LEU A 480 -8.80 14.62 22.47
CA LEU A 480 -8.16 13.88 21.36
C LEU A 480 -7.49 12.60 21.88
N TYR A 481 -6.68 12.70 22.93
CA TYR A 481 -5.97 11.55 23.48
C TYR A 481 -6.93 10.48 24.04
N ASP A 482 -7.97 10.89 24.75
CA ASP A 482 -8.96 9.96 25.32
C ASP A 482 -9.71 9.19 24.22
N GLU A 483 -10.06 9.85 23.11
CA GLU A 483 -10.67 9.18 21.97
C GLU A 483 -9.69 8.21 21.28
N ILE A 484 -8.42 8.60 21.11
CA ILE A 484 -7.39 7.71 20.53
C ILE A 484 -7.16 6.49 21.43
N LYS A 485 -7.13 6.66 22.75
CA LYS A 485 -7.03 5.56 23.72
C LYS A 485 -8.26 4.66 23.65
N ARG A 486 -9.46 5.23 23.49
CA ARG A 486 -10.70 4.47 23.27
C ARG A 486 -10.61 3.63 21.99
N LYS A 487 -10.11 4.19 20.89
CA LYS A 487 -9.89 3.47 19.63
C LYS A 487 -8.86 2.34 19.77
N ASP A 488 -7.77 2.52 20.51
CA ASP A 488 -6.76 1.48 20.75
C ASP A 488 -7.27 0.35 21.65
N SER A 489 -8.28 0.63 22.49
CA SER A 489 -8.87 -0.39 23.40
C SER A 489 -9.80 -1.39 22.71
N ILE A 490 -10.17 -1.16 21.45
CA ILE A 490 -11.02 -2.06 20.67
C ILE A 490 -10.16 -3.23 20.17
N ASP A 491 -10.61 -4.46 20.42
CA ASP A 491 -9.89 -5.66 20.01
C ASP A 491 -9.64 -5.70 18.49
N GLY A 492 -8.44 -6.11 18.11
CA GLY A 492 -7.97 -6.11 16.72
C GLY A 492 -7.69 -4.72 16.12
N GLN A 493 -7.88 -3.63 16.85
CA GLN A 493 -7.63 -2.26 16.39
C GLN A 493 -6.30 -1.71 16.91
N SER A 494 -5.66 -0.79 16.18
CA SER A 494 -4.48 -0.04 16.67
C SER A 494 -4.69 1.46 16.56
N ALA A 495 -4.29 2.21 17.60
CA ALA A 495 -4.24 3.65 17.52
C ALA A 495 -3.02 4.25 18.23
N ARG A 496 -2.48 5.36 17.72
CA ARG A 496 -1.33 6.04 18.35
C ARG A 496 -1.49 7.55 18.31
N LEU A 497 -0.92 8.23 19.31
CA LEU A 497 -0.85 9.69 19.38
C LEU A 497 0.54 10.16 18.94
N THR A 498 0.58 11.12 18.03
CA THR A 498 1.80 11.73 17.50
C THR A 498 1.73 13.24 17.60
N ALA A 499 2.89 13.89 17.54
CA ALA A 499 2.97 15.35 17.53
C ALA A 499 4.13 15.85 16.66
N GLY A 500 4.00 17.07 16.16
CA GLY A 500 5.14 17.81 15.60
C GLY A 500 6.23 18.02 16.66
N PHE A 501 7.50 18.09 16.26
CA PHE A 501 8.62 18.16 17.22
C PHE A 501 8.82 19.58 17.73
N CYS A 502 7.85 20.11 18.49
CA CYS A 502 7.82 21.48 19.01
C CYS A 502 8.05 21.61 20.52
N TRP A 503 8.15 20.49 21.23
CA TRP A 503 8.39 20.48 22.68
C TRP A 503 9.80 19.99 23.00
N PRO A 504 10.36 20.36 24.17
CA PRO A 504 11.58 19.75 24.68
C PRO A 504 11.46 18.23 24.67
N TRP A 505 12.59 17.54 24.66
CA TRP A 505 12.60 16.09 24.83
C TRP A 505 13.65 15.79 25.89
N SER A 506 13.22 15.42 27.07
CA SER A 506 14.07 15.18 28.23
C SER A 506 14.87 13.89 28.05
N SER A 507 16.14 13.90 28.49
CA SER A 507 17.05 12.74 28.43
C SER A 507 17.21 12.02 29.77
N SER A 508 16.49 12.46 30.80
CA SER A 508 16.46 11.88 32.14
C SER A 508 15.02 11.58 32.55
N LEU A 509 14.88 10.68 33.52
CA LEU A 509 13.63 10.47 34.24
C LEU A 509 13.39 11.63 35.21
N ASP A 510 12.14 11.79 35.64
CA ASP A 510 11.77 12.73 36.69
C ASP A 510 12.17 12.21 38.09
N GLU A 511 11.87 13.00 39.11
CA GLU A 511 12.17 12.69 40.51
C GLU A 511 11.50 11.40 41.02
N ASN A 512 10.41 10.95 40.38
CA ASN A 512 9.68 9.74 40.72
C ASN A 512 10.17 8.52 39.91
N GLY A 513 11.12 8.72 39.00
CA GLY A 513 11.61 7.68 38.10
C GLY A 513 10.69 7.41 36.91
N ASP A 514 9.80 8.34 36.58
CA ASP A 514 8.93 8.30 35.40
C ASP A 514 9.46 9.19 34.26
N PHE A 515 8.86 9.10 33.07
CA PHE A 515 9.21 10.01 31.97
C PHE A 515 8.67 11.42 32.22
N VAL A 516 9.54 12.41 31.99
CA VAL A 516 9.13 13.82 31.98
C VAL A 516 8.05 14.03 30.91
N LYS A 517 6.94 14.65 31.32
CA LYS A 517 5.81 14.96 30.44
C LYS A 517 6.08 16.23 29.64
N ASP A 518 7.01 16.16 28.70
CA ASP A 518 7.47 17.35 27.97
C ASP A 518 6.41 17.97 27.03
N VAL A 519 5.53 17.15 26.43
CA VAL A 519 4.48 17.61 25.50
C VAL A 519 3.38 18.26 26.31
N THR A 520 3.47 19.58 26.48
CA THR A 520 2.62 20.39 27.36
C THR A 520 1.80 21.41 26.56
N ILE A 521 0.49 21.39 26.74
CA ILE A 521 -0.47 22.26 26.05
C ILE A 521 -1.58 22.63 27.04
N GLY A 522 -1.54 23.82 27.63
CA GLY A 522 -2.44 24.18 28.72
C GLY A 522 -2.33 23.16 29.86
N ASN A 523 -3.43 22.47 30.17
CA ASN A 523 -3.48 21.43 31.21
C ASN A 523 -3.08 20.03 30.73
N PHE A 524 -2.96 19.82 29.41
CA PHE A 524 -2.54 18.54 28.85
C PHE A 524 -1.03 18.38 28.96
N ALA A 525 -0.59 17.21 29.43
CA ALA A 525 0.82 16.88 29.55
C ALA A 525 1.05 15.39 29.30
N MET A 526 1.91 15.05 28.33
CA MET A 526 2.31 13.68 28.05
C MET A 526 3.81 13.56 27.77
N PRO A 527 4.42 12.40 28.08
CA PRO A 527 5.80 12.16 27.72
C PRO A 527 5.94 11.82 26.24
N TRP A 528 7.05 12.23 25.64
CA TRP A 528 7.50 11.65 24.37
C TRP A 528 7.80 10.17 24.52
N GLU A 529 7.95 9.49 23.39
CA GLU A 529 8.66 8.22 23.37
C GLU A 529 10.07 8.31 23.96
N THR A 530 10.62 7.16 24.37
CA THR A 530 11.83 7.14 25.19
C THR A 530 13.09 7.53 24.44
N LYS A 531 13.89 8.50 24.91
CA LYS A 531 15.21 8.74 24.31
C LYS A 531 16.13 7.52 24.41
N ASP A 532 16.99 7.34 23.43
CA ASP A 532 17.97 6.25 23.39
C ASP A 532 18.98 6.29 24.55
N THR A 533 19.21 7.46 25.15
CA THR A 533 20.03 7.64 26.36
C THR A 533 19.43 7.03 27.61
N ILE A 534 18.11 6.78 27.64
CA ILE A 534 17.42 6.19 28.79
C ILE A 534 17.39 4.66 28.61
N THR A 535 18.22 3.96 29.38
CA THR A 535 18.36 2.50 29.30
C THR A 535 17.37 1.75 30.21
N ASN A 536 17.06 2.32 31.37
CA ASN A 536 16.10 1.79 32.33
C ASN A 536 14.71 2.35 32.03
N ILE A 537 13.82 1.50 31.53
CA ILE A 537 12.47 1.90 31.13
C ILE A 537 11.52 1.74 32.32
N PRO A 538 10.78 2.79 32.73
CA PRO A 538 9.81 2.70 33.80
C PRO A 538 8.71 1.67 33.50
N LYS A 539 8.12 1.10 34.55
CA LYS A 539 7.15 0.02 34.42
C LYS A 539 5.93 0.48 33.61
N GLY A 540 5.57 -0.30 32.59
CA GLY A 540 4.39 -0.05 31.77
C GLY A 540 4.61 0.96 30.63
N TYR A 541 5.86 1.31 30.34
CA TYR A 541 6.30 2.03 29.14
C TYR A 541 7.23 1.17 28.28
N VAL A 542 7.56 1.65 27.08
CA VAL A 542 8.40 0.94 26.11
C VAL A 542 9.54 1.81 25.59
N LYS A 543 10.52 1.17 24.93
CA LYS A 543 11.58 1.92 24.23
C LYS A 543 11.00 2.62 23.01
N TRP A 544 11.64 3.70 22.54
CA TRP A 544 11.15 4.42 21.35
C TRP A 544 10.96 3.54 20.11
N TYR A 545 11.82 2.54 19.92
CA TYR A 545 11.72 1.65 18.77
C TYR A 545 10.59 0.62 18.90
N GLU A 546 10.01 0.47 20.09
CA GLU A 546 8.87 -0.41 20.41
C GLU A 546 7.53 0.32 20.43
N TRP A 547 7.55 1.66 20.56
CA TRP A 547 6.37 2.53 20.68
C TRP A 547 5.26 2.21 19.66
N ALA A 548 5.65 2.01 18.41
CA ALA A 548 4.70 1.83 17.32
C ALA A 548 4.00 0.45 17.32
N TYR A 549 4.52 -0.57 18.02
CA TYR A 549 3.95 -1.92 17.92
C TYR A 549 3.68 -2.62 19.24
N LYS A 550 4.20 -2.13 20.36
CA LYS A 550 3.85 -2.63 21.69
C LYS A 550 2.63 -1.90 22.24
N PRO A 551 1.69 -2.60 22.93
CA PRO A 551 0.48 -1.99 23.49
C PRO A 551 0.74 -0.76 24.36
N GLU A 552 1.79 -0.78 25.16
CA GLU A 552 2.16 0.29 26.09
C GLU A 552 2.52 1.61 25.40
N GLY A 553 2.85 1.57 24.10
CA GLY A 553 3.20 2.75 23.32
C GLY A 553 2.11 3.83 23.31
N ILE A 554 0.85 3.48 23.54
CA ILE A 554 -0.26 4.44 23.65
C ILE A 554 -0.05 5.49 24.76
N LYS A 555 0.77 5.19 25.77
CA LYS A 555 1.06 6.10 26.90
C LYS A 555 2.12 7.16 26.58
N GLN A 556 2.63 7.17 25.35
CA GLN A 556 3.71 8.06 24.90
C GLN A 556 3.33 8.71 23.59
N VAL A 557 3.79 9.94 23.37
CA VAL A 557 3.64 10.65 22.10
C VAL A 557 4.77 10.25 21.18
N GLY A 558 4.45 9.75 19.99
CA GLY A 558 5.44 9.44 18.96
C GLY A 558 5.83 10.67 18.15
N CYS A 559 7.10 10.79 17.80
CA CYS A 559 7.52 11.79 16.82
C CYS A 559 7.50 11.21 15.40
N ILE A 560 7.78 12.06 14.41
CA ILE A 560 7.86 11.66 13.01
C ILE A 560 8.82 10.48 12.75
N TYR A 561 9.94 10.40 13.48
CA TYR A 561 11.01 9.45 13.21
C TYR A 561 10.68 7.99 13.56
N THR A 562 9.73 7.81 14.48
CA THR A 562 9.27 6.50 14.94
C THR A 562 7.94 6.09 14.33
N ALA A 563 7.08 7.07 14.00
CA ALA A 563 5.87 6.85 13.23
C ALA A 563 6.14 6.49 11.77
N GLN A 564 7.26 6.95 11.19
CA GLN A 564 7.60 6.66 9.81
C GLN A 564 7.86 5.17 9.56
N GLY A 565 7.16 4.62 8.56
CA GLY A 565 7.18 3.21 8.20
C GLY A 565 6.11 2.36 8.90
N PHE A 566 5.32 2.95 9.81
CA PHE A 566 4.20 2.28 10.48
C PHE A 566 2.86 2.80 9.97
N GLU A 567 1.82 2.01 10.23
CA GLU A 567 0.42 2.29 9.91
C GLU A 567 -0.43 1.85 11.12
N PHE A 568 -1.48 2.62 11.39
CA PHE A 568 -2.40 2.39 12.51
C PHE A 568 -3.84 2.47 12.00
N ASP A 569 -4.80 1.79 12.62
CA ASP A 569 -6.20 2.01 12.26
C ASP A 569 -6.59 3.47 12.49
N TYR A 570 -6.20 4.05 13.62
CA TYR A 570 -6.44 5.45 13.94
C TYR A 570 -5.14 6.16 14.34
N ILE A 571 -4.97 7.39 13.87
CA ILE A 571 -3.85 8.24 14.30
C ILE A 571 -4.37 9.53 14.92
N GLY A 572 -3.83 9.89 16.08
CA GLY A 572 -3.96 11.21 16.68
C GLY A 572 -2.76 12.06 16.28
N VAL A 573 -2.98 13.28 15.80
CA VAL A 573 -1.91 14.22 15.43
C VAL A 573 -2.13 15.55 16.14
N ILE A 574 -1.18 15.90 17.01
CA ILE A 574 -1.07 17.23 17.58
C ILE A 574 -0.21 18.07 16.63
N ILE A 575 -0.85 19.02 15.95
CA ILE A 575 -0.17 20.01 15.11
C ILE A 575 0.40 21.08 16.02
N GLY A 576 1.73 21.11 16.10
CA GLY A 576 2.48 22.05 16.92
C GLY A 576 2.42 23.48 16.38
N PRO A 577 2.95 24.44 17.17
CA PRO A 577 2.96 25.85 16.80
C PRO A 577 3.90 26.19 15.62
N ASP A 578 4.65 25.22 15.09
CA ASP A 578 5.52 25.35 13.92
C ASP A 578 4.79 25.36 12.58
N LEU A 579 3.49 25.03 12.54
CA LEU A 579 2.61 25.20 11.39
C LEU A 579 1.40 26.05 11.79
N ARG A 580 1.16 27.15 11.06
CA ARG A 580 0.10 28.12 11.35
C ARG A 580 -0.64 28.51 10.08
N TYR A 581 -1.82 29.11 10.22
CA TYR A 581 -2.52 29.73 9.10
C TYR A 581 -2.41 31.26 9.17
N ASP A 582 -1.87 31.86 8.12
CA ASP A 582 -1.78 33.30 7.95
C ASP A 582 -3.08 33.80 7.29
N THR A 583 -3.88 34.56 8.04
CA THR A 583 -5.15 35.10 7.57
C THR A 583 -5.00 36.25 6.57
N GLU A 584 -3.85 36.92 6.52
CA GLU A 584 -3.60 37.99 5.55
C GLU A 584 -3.16 37.41 4.21
N GLN A 585 -2.22 36.46 4.23
CA GLN A 585 -1.72 35.79 3.03
C GLN A 585 -2.62 34.64 2.55
N GLN A 586 -3.61 34.25 3.36
CA GLN A 586 -4.56 33.17 3.09
C GLN A 586 -3.87 31.81 2.83
N CYS A 587 -2.75 31.54 3.51
CA CYS A 587 -1.94 30.35 3.31
C CYS A 587 -1.36 29.80 4.61
N LEU A 588 -0.97 28.53 4.60
CA LEU A 588 -0.20 27.94 5.69
C LEU A 588 1.23 28.48 5.66
N ILE A 589 1.73 28.85 6.83
CA ILE A 589 3.11 29.28 7.07
C ILE A 589 3.77 28.41 8.12
N THR A 590 5.10 28.32 8.07
CA THR A 590 5.90 27.51 8.99
C THR A 590 6.81 28.38 9.86
N ASP A 591 6.98 28.02 11.13
CA ASP A 591 7.80 28.77 12.09
C ASP A 591 8.96 27.92 12.64
N ILE A 592 10.16 28.16 12.13
CA ILE A 592 11.38 27.45 12.52
C ILE A 592 11.80 27.72 13.98
N LYS A 593 11.28 28.76 14.63
CA LYS A 593 11.62 29.06 16.03
C LYS A 593 10.97 28.06 16.99
N GLU A 594 9.82 27.53 16.59
CA GLU A 594 9.01 26.63 17.39
C GLU A 594 9.52 25.19 17.39
N ILE A 595 10.17 24.75 16.31
CA ILE A 595 10.76 23.41 16.24
C ILE A 595 11.82 23.22 17.34
N LYS A 596 11.91 22.02 17.91
CA LYS A 596 12.92 21.63 18.91
C LYS A 596 13.89 20.57 18.39
N ASP A 597 13.75 20.16 17.12
CA ASP A 597 14.75 19.33 16.44
C ASP A 597 15.97 20.18 16.02
N PRO A 598 17.16 19.96 16.58
CA PRO A 598 18.35 20.74 16.24
C PRO A 598 18.82 20.54 14.78
N MET A 599 18.52 19.40 14.15
CA MET A 599 18.90 19.14 12.76
C MET A 599 18.07 19.96 11.78
N LEU A 600 16.79 20.18 12.08
CA LEU A 600 15.90 21.00 11.24
C LEU A 600 16.25 22.48 11.30
N LYS A 601 16.74 22.96 12.46
CA LYS A 601 17.20 24.35 12.63
C LYS A 601 18.43 24.72 11.78
N ARG A 602 19.25 23.73 11.41
CA ARG A 602 20.51 23.98 10.67
C ARG A 602 20.30 24.40 9.22
N ASN A 603 19.13 24.15 8.64
CA ASN A 603 18.90 24.39 7.22
C ASN A 603 17.55 25.09 6.98
N ALA A 604 17.49 26.37 7.38
CA ALA A 604 16.26 27.16 7.34
C ALA A 604 15.64 27.29 5.94
N ALA A 605 16.45 27.29 4.88
CA ALA A 605 15.99 27.41 3.50
C ALA A 605 15.04 26.27 3.07
N TYR A 606 15.17 25.08 3.67
CA TYR A 606 14.34 23.91 3.36
C TYR A 606 13.33 23.57 4.45
N PHE A 607 13.30 24.36 5.54
CA PHE A 607 12.46 24.05 6.71
C PHE A 607 10.97 23.98 6.36
N ASP A 608 10.47 24.89 5.54
CA ASP A 608 9.05 24.93 5.15
C ASP A 608 8.60 23.60 4.53
N ASN A 609 9.38 23.07 3.59
CA ASN A 609 9.12 21.76 2.98
C ASN A 609 9.21 20.63 4.00
N TYR A 610 10.20 20.64 4.90
CA TYR A 610 10.32 19.59 5.93
C TYR A 610 9.16 19.59 6.92
N ALA A 611 8.73 20.76 7.41
CA ALA A 611 7.61 20.90 8.32
C ALA A 611 6.31 20.39 7.67
N ARG A 612 6.05 20.76 6.41
CA ARG A 612 4.91 20.25 5.63
C ARG A 612 4.98 18.73 5.44
N ASN A 613 6.15 18.21 5.05
CA ASN A 613 6.37 16.76 4.90
C ASN A 613 6.12 16.00 6.21
N ILE A 614 6.54 16.54 7.36
CA ILE A 614 6.28 15.95 8.68
C ILE A 614 4.78 15.77 8.89
N TYR A 615 3.97 16.82 8.71
CA TYR A 615 2.54 16.74 8.94
C TYR A 615 1.81 15.89 7.90
N ARG A 616 2.20 15.97 6.62
CA ARG A 616 1.72 15.04 5.58
C ARG A 616 1.96 13.59 6.00
N VAL A 617 3.16 13.29 6.49
CA VAL A 617 3.52 11.93 6.89
C VAL A 617 2.76 11.49 8.13
N LEU A 618 2.59 12.34 9.16
CA LEU A 618 1.85 11.98 10.38
C LEU A 618 0.35 11.75 10.10
N MET A 619 -0.27 12.67 9.37
CA MET A 619 -1.72 12.64 9.08
C MET A 619 -2.14 11.55 8.08
N SER A 620 -1.18 10.92 7.40
CA SER A 620 -1.41 9.78 6.49
C SER A 620 -1.10 8.41 7.11
N ARG A 621 -0.85 8.32 8.42
CA ARG A 621 -0.58 7.04 9.12
C ARG A 621 -1.84 6.28 9.51
N GLY A 622 -3.00 6.93 9.51
CA GLY A 622 -4.30 6.33 9.81
C GLY A 622 -4.86 5.56 8.62
N MET A 623 -5.24 4.30 8.84
CA MET A 623 -5.90 3.46 7.84
C MET A 623 -7.41 3.63 7.85
N LYS A 624 -8.03 3.93 9.00
CA LYS A 624 -9.48 4.14 9.15
C LYS A 624 -9.83 5.58 9.50
N GLY A 625 -8.96 6.29 10.22
CA GLY A 625 -9.18 7.69 10.57
C GLY A 625 -7.96 8.45 11.06
N CYS A 626 -8.05 9.78 11.00
CA CYS A 626 -7.04 10.72 11.48
C CYS A 626 -7.72 11.81 12.30
N TYR A 627 -7.33 11.92 13.56
CA TYR A 627 -7.88 12.87 14.52
C TYR A 627 -6.82 13.90 14.85
N VAL A 628 -7.18 15.18 14.72
CA VAL A 628 -6.20 16.26 14.84
C VAL A 628 -6.59 17.27 15.90
N TYR A 629 -5.57 17.84 16.54
CA TYR A 629 -5.66 19.04 17.36
C TYR A 629 -4.66 20.06 16.82
N CYS A 630 -5.05 21.33 16.73
CA CYS A 630 -4.19 22.40 16.24
C CYS A 630 -3.84 23.34 17.39
N CYS A 631 -2.54 23.59 17.63
CA CYS A 631 -2.10 24.61 18.57
C CYS A 631 -2.44 26.04 18.10
N ASP A 632 -2.54 26.25 16.78
CA ASP A 632 -2.92 27.51 16.16
C ASP A 632 -4.44 27.54 15.87
N GLU A 633 -5.15 28.53 16.41
CA GLU A 633 -6.60 28.63 16.30
C GLU A 633 -7.04 28.95 14.86
N ASN A 634 -6.29 29.79 14.15
CA ASN A 634 -6.56 30.11 12.75
C ASN A 634 -6.43 28.87 11.85
N LEU A 635 -5.41 28.04 12.10
CA LEU A 635 -5.24 26.77 11.42
C LEU A 635 -6.42 25.83 11.66
N LYS A 636 -6.91 25.74 12.90
CA LYS A 636 -8.08 24.93 13.25
C LYS A 636 -9.30 25.34 12.42
N GLU A 637 -9.60 26.64 12.38
CA GLU A 637 -10.75 27.17 11.64
C GLU A 637 -10.57 27.03 10.12
N TYR A 638 -9.35 27.21 9.60
CA TYR A 638 -9.02 26.93 8.20
C TYR A 638 -9.30 25.47 7.83
N LEU A 639 -8.81 24.50 8.61
CA LEU A 639 -9.05 23.07 8.36
C LEU A 639 -10.54 22.73 8.46
N ARG A 640 -11.26 23.31 9.43
CA ARG A 640 -12.73 23.17 9.54
C ARG A 640 -13.46 23.70 8.31
N ALA A 641 -13.05 24.85 7.78
CA ALA A 641 -13.63 25.42 6.57
C ALA A 641 -13.40 24.50 5.35
N LYS A 642 -12.17 24.01 5.16
CA LYS A 642 -11.81 23.07 4.07
C LYS A 642 -12.48 21.70 4.18
N ILE A 643 -13.06 21.41 5.34
CA ILE A 643 -13.90 20.24 5.60
C ILE A 643 -15.38 20.55 5.37
N ARG A 644 -15.88 21.74 5.70
CA ARG A 644 -17.31 22.07 5.59
C ARG A 644 -17.81 22.19 4.16
N ASP A 645 -16.91 22.36 3.19
CA ASP A 645 -17.21 22.26 1.76
C ASP A 645 -17.56 20.81 1.30
N ARG A 646 -17.71 19.85 2.24
CA ARG A 646 -18.18 18.46 2.07
C ARG A 646 -19.58 18.26 1.48
N LYS A 647 -20.33 19.32 1.14
CA LYS A 647 -21.75 19.22 0.77
C LYS A 647 -21.99 18.87 -0.70
#